data_AF-A0A0M3I3C5-F1
#
_entry.id   AF-A0A0M3I3C5-F1
#
_cell.length_a   1.000
_cell.length_b   1.000
_cell.length_c   1.000
_cell.angle_alpha   90.00
_cell.angle_beta   90.00
_cell.angle_gamma   90.00
#
_symmetry.space_group_name_H-M   'P 1'
#
loop_
_entity.id
_entity.type
_entity.pdbx_description
1 polymer ?
#
loop_
_entity_poly.entity_id
_entity_poly.type
_entity_poly.pdbx_seq_one_letter_code
_entity_poly.pdbx_strand_id
1 'polypeptide(L)'
;MNIISCIVVLVAVLPVWGEFTIEQLKSERFAYTVEARDSGLDLSKARYQIGDMVFDRNPFKRRTRAATARKERIWPDGVIPYEISRAMRHWENHTCISFVPRQPHHQNYIVFTIDKCGCCSYVGRRGDGPQAISIGKNCDKFGIVVHELGHVIGFWHEHTRLDRDDHVDIFYKSIQQSQDYNFDKLKADEVDSLGEPYDYASIMHYARDTFSRAMYLDTILPKVIVNGRRPEIGQRVQLSAGDISQTRKLYKCPVCGETLVKEYGELRLGGGVECQWRIIAAMGEILVLNVSTLGLPRPMGECASERDNFVIVRDGYYTGSPILAKVCGDVGSRTIFSTGNRLFVQTRTTSKLSTPFANYIAVCGGHIVGDEGTIQSPRFPENYAPDANCNWVIKVPKKFQVALTFQYFNLEAHKDCVYDRVEIYDGAVADPNNLISKLCGQVNAESVVSKSNVVLVRFVSDSSVQKSGFHIDFVRELDECASNAHGCEQRCVNQIGGFRCECDIGFSLRPDGKTCQSTCGGIIKATNGTFFSPNFPLNYPPSKNCVWQVHADEGYQIIVNFTHFNVEGMKTECAYDYVLIEDEEGGEERYCGDYTQPLVYTSTSNRIKVHFVSDNSVEKSGFAAYFITDLDECRKDKGGCQQLCVNTIGSYRCECESGYVLADDGHNCKEGGCHLQLHDPDGEITSPNFPFDYPKGKTCNWHFVTTPGHRLLLAFEEFALEEHNMCKYDHVEVFDGGDAQAPSLGVFCGNGVPPDISSSSNQLFLTMVTDASVARRGFKAFYSSVCGGELKAEETVGFIYSHARYSDDKYDKKMRCEWRILADAGRGVELRFAQFDLEKEASCDFDFVEVFDGHDRSDEHKMGHFCGDQLPPVFVSTGRKMMLVLNTDDSEERKGFVAEYRSAPPATARPVMKPTPRPSREPVVNND
;
A
#
# COMPACT_ATOMS: atom_id res chain seq x y z
N MET A 1 -46.20 -17.99 -13.03
CA MET A 1 -45.94 -17.10 -14.18
C MET A 1 -44.43 -17.20 -14.44
N ASN A 2 -43.96 -18.19 -15.19
CA ASN A 2 -44.11 -18.42 -16.65
C ASN A 2 -43.23 -17.45 -17.46
N ILE A 3 -42.34 -17.87 -18.37
CA ILE A 3 -41.83 -19.22 -18.71
C ILE A 3 -40.65 -19.09 -19.73
N ILE A 4 -39.64 -19.98 -19.70
CA ILE A 4 -38.75 -20.48 -20.81
C ILE A 4 -37.96 -19.42 -21.66
N SER A 5 -36.64 -19.48 -21.93
CA SER A 5 -35.61 -20.53 -22.19
C SER A 5 -35.38 -20.88 -23.68
N CYS A 6 -34.10 -21.11 -24.06
CA CYS A 6 -33.62 -21.83 -25.26
C CYS A 6 -33.91 -21.25 -26.68
N ILE A 7 -33.24 -21.63 -27.79
CA ILE A 7 -31.87 -22.06 -28.18
C ILE A 7 -31.97 -22.50 -29.67
N VAL A 8 -31.04 -22.03 -30.52
CA VAL A 8 -30.49 -22.66 -31.77
C VAL A 8 -31.39 -23.10 -32.94
N VAL A 9 -30.93 -22.83 -34.18
CA VAL A 9 -30.82 -23.72 -35.39
C VAL A 9 -30.75 -22.85 -36.68
N LEU A 10 -30.04 -23.14 -37.79
CA LEU A 10 -28.75 -23.77 -38.15
C LEU A 10 -28.59 -23.68 -39.72
N VAL A 11 -27.41 -24.02 -40.30
CA VAL A 11 -27.14 -24.33 -41.74
C VAL A 11 -26.98 -23.13 -42.72
N ALA A 12 -26.20 -23.14 -43.82
CA ALA A 12 -24.78 -23.48 -44.11
C ALA A 12 -24.44 -23.18 -45.62
N VAL A 13 -23.16 -23.33 -46.02
CA VAL A 13 -22.63 -23.55 -47.41
C VAL A 13 -22.23 -22.33 -48.29
N LEU A 14 -21.01 -22.40 -48.86
CA LEU A 14 -20.33 -21.56 -49.89
C LEU A 14 -20.47 -22.19 -51.30
N PRO A 15 -20.38 -21.47 -52.46
CA PRO A 15 -19.07 -21.16 -53.14
C PRO A 15 -19.01 -19.85 -54.01
N VAL A 16 -17.90 -19.07 -54.07
CA VAL A 16 -16.65 -19.08 -54.90
C VAL A 16 -16.75 -18.64 -56.40
N TRP A 17 -15.74 -17.86 -56.87
CA TRP A 17 -15.35 -17.39 -58.25
C TRP A 17 -16.08 -16.14 -58.81
N GLY A 18 -15.44 -15.16 -59.49
CA GLY A 18 -14.04 -15.02 -59.93
C GLY A 18 -13.61 -13.57 -60.34
N GLU A 19 -12.44 -13.42 -60.95
CA GLU A 19 -11.65 -12.17 -61.15
C GLU A 19 -12.10 -11.24 -62.31
N PHE A 20 -11.71 -9.96 -62.26
CA PHE A 20 -11.37 -9.15 -63.45
C PHE A 20 -10.28 -8.10 -63.15
N THR A 21 -9.51 -7.70 -64.17
CA THR A 21 -8.15 -7.15 -64.06
C THR A 21 -7.98 -5.69 -64.54
N ILE A 22 -6.78 -5.14 -64.31
CA ILE A 22 -6.33 -3.74 -64.46
C ILE A 22 -6.42 -3.15 -65.91
N GLU A 23 -6.88 -3.89 -66.91
CA GLU A 23 -6.94 -3.40 -68.31
C GLU A 23 -8.24 -2.67 -68.70
N GLN A 24 -9.34 -2.76 -67.93
CA GLN A 24 -10.63 -2.17 -68.33
C GLN A 24 -10.79 -0.64 -68.15
N LEU A 25 -9.73 0.09 -67.78
CA LEU A 25 -9.76 1.55 -67.61
C LEU A 25 -8.66 2.29 -68.42
N LYS A 26 -8.27 1.75 -69.58
CA LYS A 26 -7.28 2.35 -70.51
C LYS A 26 -7.85 2.77 -71.88
N SER A 27 -8.94 3.53 -71.86
CA SER A 27 -9.50 4.25 -73.02
C SER A 27 -10.15 5.56 -72.53
N GLU A 28 -9.86 6.78 -72.99
CA GLU A 28 -9.08 7.26 -74.15
C GLU A 28 -8.42 8.63 -73.85
N ARG A 29 -7.60 9.16 -74.78
CA ARG A 29 -6.73 10.36 -74.61
C ARG A 29 -7.29 11.65 -75.23
N PHE A 30 -6.57 12.75 -74.91
CA PHE A 30 -6.34 14.01 -75.66
C PHE A 30 -7.14 15.25 -75.19
N ALA A 31 -6.58 16.49 -75.18
CA ALA A 31 -5.20 16.97 -75.38
C ALA A 31 -4.95 18.34 -74.70
N TYR A 32 -3.71 18.87 -74.78
CA TYR A 32 -3.32 20.25 -74.44
C TYR A 32 -2.40 20.83 -75.53
N THR A 33 -2.57 22.11 -75.88
CA THR A 33 -1.57 22.91 -76.61
C THR A 33 -1.52 24.36 -76.10
N VAL A 34 -0.39 25.02 -76.38
CA VAL A 34 0.19 26.19 -75.70
C VAL A 34 -0.03 27.48 -76.52
N GLU A 35 -0.15 28.65 -75.87
CA GLU A 35 0.66 29.87 -76.14
C GLU A 35 0.17 31.12 -75.38
N ALA A 36 1.13 31.90 -74.86
CA ALA A 36 0.96 33.29 -74.43
C ALA A 36 2.33 34.00 -74.42
N ARG A 37 2.43 35.20 -74.97
CA ARG A 37 3.65 36.01 -74.99
C ARG A 37 3.34 37.50 -74.84
N ASP A 38 4.21 38.15 -74.07
CA ASP A 38 4.52 39.59 -73.98
C ASP A 38 3.55 40.65 -73.37
N SER A 39 4.19 41.45 -72.50
CA SER A 39 4.04 42.90 -72.27
C SER A 39 2.96 43.48 -71.34
N GLY A 40 3.40 44.41 -70.49
CA GLY A 40 2.63 45.64 -70.17
C GLY A 40 2.07 45.79 -68.74
N LEU A 41 2.68 46.67 -67.94
CA LEU A 41 1.95 47.48 -66.93
C LEU A 41 1.03 48.49 -67.67
N ASP A 42 0.04 49.19 -67.07
CA ASP A 42 -0.18 49.55 -65.67
C ASP A 42 -1.68 49.79 -65.31
N LEU A 43 -1.89 50.11 -64.03
CA LEU A 43 -3.10 50.34 -63.25
C LEU A 43 -4.16 51.37 -63.75
N SER A 44 -5.42 50.95 -63.51
CA SER A 44 -6.49 51.72 -62.83
C SER A 44 -7.61 52.45 -63.59
N LYS A 45 -8.83 52.22 -63.07
CA LYS A 45 -10.06 53.04 -63.12
C LYS A 45 -10.79 53.21 -64.47
N ALA A 46 -11.82 52.38 -64.67
CA ALA A 46 -13.16 52.86 -65.02
C ALA A 46 -14.24 51.88 -64.50
N ARG A 47 -15.32 52.39 -63.91
CA ARG A 47 -16.55 51.62 -63.59
C ARG A 47 -17.52 51.74 -64.77
N TYR A 48 -18.25 50.66 -65.07
CA TYR A 48 -19.59 50.74 -65.62
C TYR A 48 -20.47 49.66 -64.96
N GLN A 49 -21.74 49.97 -64.74
CA GLN A 49 -22.65 49.18 -63.89
C GLN A 49 -24.02 49.08 -64.57
N ILE A 50 -24.54 47.86 -64.73
CA ILE A 50 -25.94 47.59 -65.07
C ILE A 50 -26.36 46.29 -64.34
N GLY A 51 -27.24 46.39 -63.34
CA GLY A 51 -27.90 45.25 -62.67
C GLY A 51 -27.22 44.72 -61.38
N ASP A 52 -27.93 43.80 -60.72
CA ASP A 52 -27.61 43.27 -59.37
C ASP A 52 -26.75 41.98 -59.37
N MET A 53 -26.23 41.54 -60.53
CA MET A 53 -25.26 40.44 -60.59
C MET A 53 -23.83 40.98 -60.58
N VAL A 54 -23.17 40.90 -59.42
CA VAL A 54 -21.74 41.17 -59.29
C VAL A 54 -20.95 39.87 -59.35
N PHE A 55 -20.34 39.57 -60.50
CA PHE A 55 -19.28 38.58 -60.61
C PHE A 55 -17.96 39.19 -60.10
N ASP A 56 -17.59 38.94 -58.85
CA ASP A 56 -16.27 39.31 -58.33
C ASP A 56 -15.22 38.27 -58.74
N ARG A 57 -14.49 38.56 -59.83
CA ARG A 57 -13.39 37.73 -60.32
C ARG A 57 -12.06 38.20 -59.70
N ASN A 58 -11.78 37.72 -58.49
CA ASN A 58 -10.42 37.77 -57.92
C ASN A 58 -10.01 36.40 -57.35
N PRO A 59 -9.17 35.61 -58.05
CA PRO A 59 -8.90 34.22 -57.69
C PRO A 59 -7.92 34.02 -56.51
N PHE A 60 -7.48 35.09 -55.83
CA PHE A 60 -6.52 35.01 -54.72
C PHE A 60 -7.04 35.59 -53.40
N LYS A 61 -8.17 35.06 -52.88
CA LYS A 61 -8.36 34.98 -51.43
C LYS A 61 -7.76 33.66 -50.92
N ARG A 62 -6.59 33.74 -50.28
CA ARG A 62 -6.05 32.65 -49.45
C ARG A 62 -7.08 32.38 -48.34
N ARG A 63 -7.51 31.12 -48.16
CA ARG A 63 -8.51 30.70 -47.16
C ARG A 63 -7.82 30.14 -45.91
N THR A 64 -8.45 30.22 -44.74
CA THR A 64 -7.73 30.65 -43.52
C THR A 64 -7.81 29.78 -42.23
N ARG A 65 -6.98 28.72 -42.06
CA ARG A 65 -6.73 27.98 -40.78
C ARG A 65 -6.16 28.79 -39.59
N ALA A 66 -6.08 28.12 -38.43
CA ALA A 66 -5.88 28.65 -37.08
C ALA A 66 -4.44 28.61 -36.46
N ALA A 67 -3.33 28.68 -37.19
CA ALA A 67 -1.99 28.78 -36.59
C ALA A 67 -1.62 30.24 -36.24
N THR A 68 -0.52 30.46 -35.50
CA THR A 68 -0.06 31.82 -35.20
C THR A 68 0.54 32.52 -36.41
N ALA A 69 0.06 33.73 -36.72
CA ALA A 69 0.65 34.60 -37.75
C ALA A 69 1.95 35.28 -37.31
N ARG A 70 2.24 35.28 -36.00
CA ARG A 70 3.35 36.00 -35.38
C ARG A 70 4.62 35.15 -35.38
N LYS A 71 5.69 35.63 -36.01
CA LYS A 71 6.95 34.87 -36.19
C LYS A 71 7.72 34.66 -34.89
N GLU A 72 7.62 35.60 -33.96
CA GLU A 72 8.26 35.56 -32.65
C GLU A 72 7.77 34.37 -31.79
N ARG A 73 6.50 33.97 -32.00
CA ARG A 73 5.84 32.82 -31.36
C ARG A 73 6.24 31.45 -31.95
N ILE A 74 6.98 31.42 -33.05
CA ILE A 74 7.47 30.16 -33.64
C ILE A 74 8.75 29.72 -32.89
N TRP A 75 8.85 28.44 -32.56
CA TRP A 75 10.05 27.88 -31.94
C TRP A 75 11.21 27.79 -32.95
N PRO A 76 12.41 28.28 -32.64
CA PRO A 76 13.58 28.16 -33.50
C PRO A 76 13.85 26.70 -33.87
N ASP A 77 14.12 26.44 -35.16
CA ASP A 77 14.40 25.11 -35.74
C ASP A 77 13.36 24.00 -35.43
N GLY A 78 12.16 24.36 -34.92
CA GLY A 78 11.16 23.40 -34.45
C GLY A 78 11.57 22.66 -33.17
N VAL A 79 12.50 23.20 -32.39
CA VAL A 79 13.00 22.61 -31.13
C VAL A 79 12.24 23.22 -29.95
N ILE A 80 11.60 22.36 -29.14
CA ILE A 80 10.81 22.75 -27.97
C ILE A 80 11.42 22.10 -26.71
N PRO A 81 12.20 22.84 -25.91
CA PRO A 81 12.78 22.30 -24.68
C PRO A 81 11.71 22.11 -23.60
N TYR A 82 11.78 21.03 -22.82
CA TYR A 82 10.81 20.69 -21.77
C TYR A 82 11.49 20.22 -20.47
N GLU A 83 10.79 20.37 -19.35
CA GLU A 83 11.27 19.94 -18.02
C GLU A 83 10.74 18.56 -17.59
N ILE A 84 9.49 18.21 -17.97
CA ILE A 84 8.87 16.90 -17.70
C ILE A 84 8.28 16.34 -19.00
N SER A 85 8.53 15.06 -19.33
CA SER A 85 8.04 14.45 -20.58
C SER A 85 6.60 13.92 -20.47
N ARG A 86 5.67 14.43 -21.29
CA ARG A 86 4.31 13.89 -21.45
C ARG A 86 3.82 14.02 -22.90
N ALA A 87 3.33 12.92 -23.50
CA ALA A 87 2.66 12.80 -24.81
C ALA A 87 3.33 13.41 -26.07
N MET A 88 4.54 13.98 -25.97
CA MET A 88 5.24 14.69 -27.06
C MET A 88 5.49 13.85 -28.31
N ARG A 89 5.77 12.55 -28.15
CA ARG A 89 6.15 11.64 -29.25
C ARG A 89 5.13 11.58 -30.39
N HIS A 90 3.86 11.80 -30.09
CA HIS A 90 2.80 11.81 -31.11
C HIS A 90 2.98 12.94 -32.12
N TRP A 91 3.44 14.11 -31.67
CA TRP A 91 3.80 15.22 -32.54
C TRP A 91 5.16 14.99 -33.25
N GLU A 92 6.16 14.41 -32.57
CA GLU A 92 7.48 14.10 -33.17
C GLU A 92 7.40 13.06 -34.29
N ASN A 93 6.51 12.07 -34.17
CA ASN A 93 6.34 10.99 -35.14
C ASN A 93 5.73 11.50 -36.46
N HIS A 94 4.74 12.40 -36.37
CA HIS A 94 4.00 12.88 -37.55
C HIS A 94 4.57 14.16 -38.18
N THR A 95 5.38 14.93 -37.46
CA THR A 95 5.89 16.26 -37.89
C THR A 95 7.43 16.33 -37.82
N CYS A 96 8.02 17.50 -38.09
CA CYS A 96 9.46 17.71 -37.90
C CYS A 96 9.85 18.37 -36.56
N ILE A 97 8.87 18.64 -35.69
CA ILE A 97 9.11 19.23 -34.37
C ILE A 97 9.85 18.21 -33.51
N SER A 98 10.81 18.69 -32.72
CA SER A 98 11.57 17.89 -31.77
C SER A 98 11.38 18.45 -30.36
N PHE A 99 10.89 17.61 -29.45
CA PHE A 99 10.81 17.93 -28.04
C PHE A 99 12.06 17.40 -27.34
N VAL A 100 12.77 18.25 -26.61
CA VAL A 100 14.07 17.91 -26.02
C VAL A 100 14.10 18.23 -24.53
N PRO A 101 14.79 17.43 -23.70
CA PRO A 101 15.02 17.81 -22.31
C PRO A 101 15.68 19.18 -22.20
N ARG A 102 15.26 19.96 -21.20
CA ARG A 102 15.85 21.26 -20.87
C ARG A 102 17.34 21.09 -20.61
N GLN A 103 18.11 22.09 -21.03
CA GLN A 103 19.55 22.20 -20.80
C GLN A 103 19.84 23.61 -20.29
N PRO A 104 20.92 23.88 -19.55
CA PRO A 104 21.20 25.20 -18.96
C PRO A 104 21.24 26.36 -19.97
N HIS A 105 21.52 26.08 -21.26
CA HIS A 105 21.53 27.07 -22.34
C HIS A 105 20.14 27.35 -22.95
N HIS A 106 19.13 26.52 -22.66
CA HIS A 106 17.76 26.71 -23.13
C HIS A 106 17.03 27.77 -22.29
N GLN A 107 17.04 29.02 -22.75
CA GLN A 107 16.37 30.14 -22.07
C GLN A 107 14.84 30.01 -22.06
N ASN A 108 14.25 29.48 -23.13
CA ASN A 108 12.79 29.29 -23.28
C ASN A 108 12.47 27.80 -23.30
N TYR A 109 11.51 27.38 -22.48
CA TYR A 109 11.16 25.97 -22.29
C TYR A 109 9.74 25.82 -21.73
N ILE A 110 9.17 24.63 -21.85
CA ILE A 110 7.84 24.30 -21.32
C ILE A 110 7.93 23.54 -19.99
N VAL A 111 7.01 23.86 -19.08
CA VAL A 111 6.87 23.23 -17.76
C VAL A 111 5.43 22.81 -17.55
N PHE A 112 5.19 21.59 -17.08
CA PHE A 112 3.83 21.14 -16.74
C PHE A 112 3.50 21.54 -15.30
N THR A 113 2.34 22.17 -15.10
CA THR A 113 1.87 22.66 -13.80
C THR A 113 0.41 22.29 -13.56
N ILE A 114 -0.13 22.62 -12.39
CA ILE A 114 -1.55 22.51 -12.06
C ILE A 114 -2.03 23.91 -11.66
N ASP A 115 -2.81 24.54 -12.53
CA ASP A 115 -3.35 25.89 -12.32
C ASP A 115 -4.90 25.87 -12.27
N LYS A 116 -5.49 26.93 -11.71
CA LYS A 116 -6.93 27.13 -11.55
C LYS A 116 -7.69 27.26 -12.88
N CYS A 117 -6.98 27.41 -14.01
CA CYS A 117 -7.58 27.42 -15.35
C CYS A 117 -8.09 26.04 -15.80
N GLY A 118 -7.70 24.94 -15.15
CA GLY A 118 -8.02 23.58 -15.61
C GLY A 118 -6.97 23.04 -16.57
N CYS A 119 -7.37 22.58 -17.75
CA CYS A 119 -6.45 22.27 -18.86
C CYS A 119 -6.27 23.56 -19.67
N CYS A 120 -5.06 24.15 -19.69
CA CYS A 120 -4.79 25.36 -20.48
C CYS A 120 -3.30 25.53 -20.83
N SER A 121 -3.03 26.18 -21.96
CA SER A 121 -1.69 26.32 -22.52
C SER A 121 -1.53 27.62 -23.32
N TYR A 122 -0.31 28.15 -23.39
CA TYR A 122 -0.01 29.36 -24.17
C TYR A 122 0.23 29.04 -25.66
N VAL A 123 -0.26 29.91 -26.54
CA VAL A 123 -0.10 29.73 -27.99
C VAL A 123 1.29 30.17 -28.45
N GLY A 124 2.10 29.19 -28.84
CA GLY A 124 3.47 29.37 -29.32
C GLY A 124 4.49 29.62 -28.20
N ARG A 125 5.71 29.99 -28.62
CA ARG A 125 6.80 30.42 -27.75
C ARG A 125 6.54 31.84 -27.21
N ARG A 126 6.61 32.05 -25.90
CA ARG A 126 6.45 33.41 -25.32
C ARG A 126 7.70 34.29 -25.40
N GLY A 127 8.89 33.72 -25.23
CA GLY A 127 10.17 34.45 -25.29
C GLY A 127 10.68 35.01 -23.96
N ASP A 128 9.93 34.84 -22.87
CA ASP A 128 10.19 35.39 -21.53
C ASP A 128 10.56 34.33 -20.46
N GLY A 129 11.01 33.14 -20.87
CA GLY A 129 11.53 32.12 -19.96
C GLY A 129 10.69 30.83 -19.92
N PRO A 130 10.40 30.26 -18.72
CA PRO A 130 9.47 29.13 -18.61
C PRO A 130 8.05 29.52 -19.02
N GLN A 131 7.42 28.72 -19.87
CA GLN A 131 5.98 28.80 -20.10
C GLN A 131 5.26 27.57 -19.53
N ALA A 132 4.29 27.83 -18.67
CA ALA A 132 3.50 26.79 -18.02
C ALA A 132 2.45 26.18 -18.96
N ILE A 133 2.23 24.88 -18.83
CA ILE A 133 1.13 24.11 -19.41
C ILE A 133 0.35 23.51 -18.23
N SER A 134 -0.87 23.98 -18.01
CA SER A 134 -1.70 23.47 -16.91
C SER A 134 -2.39 22.18 -17.32
N ILE A 135 -2.18 21.11 -16.54
CA ILE A 135 -2.83 19.81 -16.68
C ILE A 135 -3.49 19.48 -15.34
N GLY A 136 -4.68 20.05 -15.10
CA GLY A 136 -5.46 19.86 -13.87
C GLY A 136 -6.01 18.43 -13.68
N LYS A 137 -6.74 18.22 -12.57
CA LYS A 137 -7.43 16.94 -12.32
C LYS A 137 -8.37 16.60 -13.50
N ASN A 138 -8.26 15.38 -14.03
CA ASN A 138 -8.93 14.85 -15.23
C ASN A 138 -8.40 15.33 -16.60
N CYS A 139 -7.31 16.11 -16.66
CA CYS A 139 -6.66 16.54 -17.92
C CYS A 139 -5.56 15.58 -18.42
N ASP A 140 -5.31 14.47 -17.71
CA ASP A 140 -4.21 13.51 -17.92
C ASP A 140 -4.39 12.58 -19.12
N LYS A 141 -5.58 12.56 -19.73
CA LYS A 141 -5.89 11.75 -20.91
C LYS A 141 -5.03 12.18 -22.11
N PHE A 142 -4.41 11.19 -22.78
CA PHE A 142 -3.48 11.38 -23.91
C PHE A 142 -3.88 12.49 -24.90
N GLY A 143 -5.09 12.45 -25.46
CA GLY A 143 -5.54 13.43 -26.46
C GLY A 143 -5.82 14.84 -25.91
N ILE A 144 -5.98 15.01 -24.60
CA ILE A 144 -6.02 16.33 -23.96
C ILE A 144 -4.60 16.91 -23.90
N VAL A 145 -3.61 16.11 -23.49
CA VAL A 145 -2.20 16.55 -23.49
C VAL A 145 -1.71 16.89 -24.91
N VAL A 146 -2.11 16.11 -25.92
CA VAL A 146 -1.80 16.41 -27.34
C VAL A 146 -2.44 17.73 -27.80
N HIS A 147 -3.65 18.07 -27.34
CA HIS A 147 -4.31 19.37 -27.61
C HIS A 147 -3.52 20.54 -26.99
N GLU A 148 -3.16 20.43 -25.70
CA GLU A 148 -2.39 21.49 -25.01
C GLU A 148 -0.99 21.70 -25.63
N LEU A 149 -0.37 20.63 -26.13
CA LEU A 149 0.87 20.72 -26.93
C LEU A 149 0.65 21.38 -28.30
N GLY A 150 -0.53 21.24 -28.90
CA GLY A 150 -0.90 21.97 -30.12
C GLY A 150 -0.88 23.49 -29.92
N HIS A 151 -1.33 23.98 -28.76
CA HIS A 151 -1.15 25.39 -28.38
C HIS A 151 0.33 25.77 -28.30
N VAL A 152 1.17 25.00 -27.60
CA VAL A 152 2.63 25.25 -27.51
C VAL A 152 3.29 25.35 -28.88
N ILE A 153 2.88 24.50 -29.82
CA ILE A 153 3.37 24.46 -31.22
C ILE A 153 2.98 25.73 -31.99
N GLY A 154 1.93 26.43 -31.56
CA GLY A 154 1.47 27.70 -32.13
C GLY A 154 0.08 27.63 -32.76
N PHE A 155 -0.76 26.65 -32.42
CA PHE A 155 -2.14 26.58 -32.90
C PHE A 155 -3.14 27.26 -31.95
N TRP A 156 -4.10 27.97 -32.53
CA TRP A 156 -5.35 28.39 -31.91
C TRP A 156 -6.42 27.32 -32.16
N HIS A 157 -7.60 27.47 -31.56
CA HIS A 157 -8.71 26.57 -31.83
C HIS A 157 -9.26 26.76 -33.25
N GLU A 158 -9.62 25.67 -33.91
CA GLU A 158 -10.03 25.71 -35.33
C GLU A 158 -11.31 26.55 -35.56
N HIS A 159 -12.14 26.76 -34.53
CA HIS A 159 -13.32 27.64 -34.60
C HIS A 159 -13.01 29.14 -34.36
N THR A 160 -11.76 29.56 -34.17
CA THR A 160 -11.42 31.01 -34.06
C THR A 160 -10.97 31.62 -35.39
N ARG A 161 -11.00 30.83 -36.49
CA ARG A 161 -10.67 31.25 -37.85
C ARG A 161 -11.54 32.39 -38.37
N LEU A 162 -10.97 33.21 -39.24
CA LEU A 162 -11.66 34.31 -39.94
C LEU A 162 -12.81 33.83 -40.84
N ASP A 163 -12.62 32.68 -41.51
CA ASP A 163 -13.55 32.05 -42.45
C ASP A 163 -14.44 30.96 -41.81
N ARG A 164 -14.41 30.79 -40.48
CA ARG A 164 -15.20 29.75 -39.79
C ARG A 164 -16.70 29.79 -40.12
N ASP A 165 -17.24 30.99 -40.36
CA ASP A 165 -18.69 31.19 -40.50
C ASP A 165 -19.20 30.59 -41.83
N ASP A 166 -18.29 30.25 -42.76
CA ASP A 166 -18.60 29.46 -43.96
C ASP A 166 -18.72 27.94 -43.64
N HIS A 167 -18.26 27.52 -42.47
CA HIS A 167 -18.02 26.11 -42.10
C HIS A 167 -18.81 25.61 -40.89
N VAL A 168 -19.07 26.48 -39.90
CA VAL A 168 -19.80 26.17 -38.65
C VAL A 168 -20.81 27.28 -38.29
N ASP A 169 -21.86 26.94 -37.56
CA ASP A 169 -22.76 27.87 -36.88
C ASP A 169 -22.46 27.89 -35.37
N ILE A 170 -22.51 29.08 -34.77
CA ILE A 170 -22.31 29.30 -33.33
C ILE A 170 -23.63 29.73 -32.67
N PHE A 171 -24.11 28.97 -31.69
CA PHE A 171 -25.38 29.21 -31.01
C PHE A 171 -25.19 29.99 -29.71
N TYR A 172 -24.93 31.29 -29.82
CA TYR A 172 -24.64 32.18 -28.67
C TYR A 172 -25.66 32.10 -27.51
N LYS A 173 -26.93 31.79 -27.78
CA LYS A 173 -27.96 31.62 -26.72
C LYS A 173 -27.77 30.35 -25.87
N SER A 174 -27.12 29.33 -26.43
CA SER A 174 -26.78 28.06 -25.78
C SER A 174 -25.51 28.13 -24.93
N ILE A 175 -24.68 29.17 -25.10
CA ILE A 175 -23.39 29.32 -24.40
C ILE A 175 -23.60 29.82 -22.97
N GLN A 176 -22.81 29.30 -22.02
CA GLN A 176 -22.80 29.75 -20.63
C GLN A 176 -22.55 31.25 -20.50
N GLN A 177 -23.17 31.87 -19.50
CA GLN A 177 -23.05 33.30 -19.28
C GLN A 177 -21.58 33.68 -19.00
N SER A 178 -21.09 34.70 -19.71
CA SER A 178 -19.69 35.16 -19.67
C SER A 178 -18.65 34.17 -20.24
N GLN A 179 -19.05 33.21 -21.09
CA GLN A 179 -18.13 32.30 -21.82
C GLN A 179 -18.17 32.49 -23.35
N ASP A 180 -18.93 33.47 -23.83
CA ASP A 180 -19.14 33.82 -25.22
C ASP A 180 -17.86 34.29 -25.94
N TYR A 181 -16.95 34.96 -25.22
CA TYR A 181 -15.66 35.42 -25.75
C TYR A 181 -14.76 34.27 -26.27
N ASN A 182 -14.91 33.04 -25.76
CA ASN A 182 -14.18 31.86 -26.25
C ASN A 182 -14.57 31.46 -27.69
N PHE A 183 -15.64 32.07 -28.21
CA PHE A 183 -16.18 31.85 -29.55
C PHE A 183 -16.04 33.10 -30.42
N ASP A 184 -15.13 34.02 -30.09
CA ASP A 184 -14.79 35.13 -30.98
C ASP A 184 -13.80 34.72 -32.08
N LYS A 185 -13.81 35.47 -33.19
CA LYS A 185 -12.84 35.28 -34.29
C LYS A 185 -11.58 36.08 -33.98
N LEU A 186 -10.42 35.45 -34.17
CA LEU A 186 -9.14 36.13 -34.06
C LEU A 186 -8.91 37.05 -35.26
N LYS A 187 -8.00 38.02 -35.09
CA LYS A 187 -7.62 38.97 -36.13
C LYS A 187 -6.56 38.39 -37.06
N ALA A 188 -6.48 38.90 -38.29
CA ALA A 188 -5.58 38.41 -39.34
C ALA A 188 -4.07 38.57 -39.02
N ASP A 189 -3.71 39.40 -38.04
CA ASP A 189 -2.35 39.58 -37.51
C ASP A 189 -1.99 38.57 -36.41
N GLU A 190 -2.97 37.78 -35.94
CA GLU A 190 -2.77 36.77 -34.89
C GLU A 190 -2.95 35.34 -35.40
N VAL A 191 -3.75 35.17 -36.45
CA VAL A 191 -4.13 33.86 -37.01
C VAL A 191 -3.77 33.75 -38.51
N ASP A 192 -2.89 32.79 -38.84
CA ASP A 192 -2.49 32.41 -40.21
C ASP A 192 -2.57 30.90 -40.38
N SER A 193 -2.57 30.50 -41.64
CA SER A 193 -3.46 29.51 -42.15
C SER A 193 -2.78 28.58 -43.13
N LEU A 194 -1.72 29.11 -43.75
CA LEU A 194 -0.79 28.38 -44.60
C LEU A 194 -1.49 27.70 -45.81
N GLY A 195 -2.67 28.21 -46.17
CA GLY A 195 -3.49 27.77 -47.31
C GLY A 195 -4.13 26.39 -47.18
N GLU A 196 -4.40 25.90 -45.96
CA GLU A 196 -5.05 24.61 -45.72
C GLU A 196 -6.61 24.75 -45.54
N PRO A 197 -7.43 23.72 -45.84
CA PRO A 197 -8.91 23.77 -45.81
C PRO A 197 -9.49 23.74 -44.38
N TYR A 198 -10.81 23.77 -44.17
CA TYR A 198 -11.41 23.62 -42.82
C TYR A 198 -11.35 22.20 -42.29
N ASP A 199 -10.97 22.04 -41.02
CA ASP A 199 -10.66 20.75 -40.41
C ASP A 199 -11.57 20.39 -39.25
N TYR A 200 -12.72 19.81 -39.58
CA TYR A 200 -13.66 19.32 -38.58
C TYR A 200 -13.04 18.27 -37.65
N ALA A 201 -12.03 17.52 -38.11
CA ALA A 201 -11.35 16.49 -37.34
C ALA A 201 -10.11 17.00 -36.58
N SER A 202 -9.77 18.29 -36.66
CA SER A 202 -8.62 18.86 -35.93
C SER A 202 -8.75 18.60 -34.43
N ILE A 203 -7.65 18.19 -33.80
CA ILE A 203 -7.62 18.04 -32.34
C ILE A 203 -7.84 19.39 -31.65
N MET A 204 -7.56 20.50 -32.33
CA MET A 204 -7.75 21.87 -31.83
C MET A 204 -9.20 22.38 -31.97
N HIS A 205 -10.14 21.59 -32.49
CA HIS A 205 -11.54 22.01 -32.56
C HIS A 205 -12.25 21.81 -31.20
N TYR A 206 -13.20 22.70 -30.85
CA TYR A 206 -14.13 22.49 -29.73
C TYR A 206 -15.16 21.39 -30.05
N ALA A 207 -15.63 20.67 -29.03
CA ALA A 207 -16.77 19.77 -29.14
C ALA A 207 -18.08 20.56 -29.24
N ARG A 208 -19.11 19.94 -29.83
CA ARG A 208 -20.40 20.56 -30.16
C ARG A 208 -21.10 21.25 -28.99
N ASP A 209 -20.85 20.80 -27.77
CA ASP A 209 -21.46 21.16 -26.49
C ASP A 209 -20.50 21.92 -25.54
N THR A 210 -19.31 22.29 -26.02
CA THR A 210 -18.30 23.00 -25.21
C THR A 210 -18.88 24.33 -24.72
N PHE A 211 -18.71 24.64 -23.43
CA PHE A 211 -19.33 25.78 -22.73
C PHE A 211 -20.87 25.88 -22.87
N SER A 212 -21.58 24.77 -23.06
CA SER A 212 -23.04 24.77 -23.15
C SER A 212 -23.75 24.97 -21.80
N ARG A 213 -24.90 25.65 -21.82
CA ARG A 213 -25.77 25.87 -20.64
C ARG A 213 -26.48 24.60 -20.16
N ALA A 214 -26.60 23.58 -21.02
CA ALA A 214 -27.22 22.29 -20.69
C ALA A 214 -26.68 21.19 -21.60
N MET A 215 -26.56 19.96 -21.08
CA MET A 215 -25.91 18.81 -21.77
C MET A 215 -26.53 18.39 -23.11
N TYR A 216 -27.71 18.92 -23.46
CA TYR A 216 -28.44 18.62 -24.70
C TYR A 216 -28.49 19.79 -25.69
N LEU A 217 -27.79 20.90 -25.42
CA LEU A 217 -27.73 22.06 -26.29
C LEU A 217 -26.37 22.16 -26.98
N ASP A 218 -26.36 22.15 -28.31
CA ASP A 218 -25.16 22.44 -29.08
C ASP A 218 -24.83 23.95 -29.04
N THR A 219 -23.55 24.28 -28.86
CA THR A 219 -22.95 25.61 -29.02
C THR A 219 -22.27 25.79 -30.38
N ILE A 220 -21.79 24.70 -31.01
CA ILE A 220 -21.20 24.71 -32.37
C ILE A 220 -21.77 23.55 -33.21
N LEU A 221 -22.21 23.82 -34.45
CA LEU A 221 -22.53 22.77 -35.42
C LEU A 221 -21.90 22.99 -36.81
N PRO A 222 -21.33 21.96 -37.45
CA PRO A 222 -20.88 22.03 -38.85
C PRO A 222 -22.02 22.29 -39.84
N LYS A 223 -21.81 23.21 -40.77
CA LYS A 223 -22.78 23.56 -41.83
C LYS A 223 -22.94 22.47 -42.90
N VAL A 224 -21.84 21.82 -43.25
CA VAL A 224 -21.78 20.81 -44.30
C VAL A 224 -22.40 19.50 -43.83
N ILE A 225 -23.17 18.85 -44.70
CA ILE A 225 -23.69 17.49 -44.50
C ILE A 225 -22.98 16.58 -45.52
N VAL A 226 -22.27 15.57 -45.02
CA VAL A 226 -21.54 14.59 -45.84
C VAL A 226 -22.21 13.23 -45.63
N ASN A 227 -22.61 12.56 -46.70
CA ASN A 227 -23.30 11.26 -46.66
C ASN A 227 -24.53 11.24 -45.72
N GLY A 228 -25.31 12.34 -45.70
CA GLY A 228 -26.50 12.46 -44.86
C GLY A 228 -26.26 12.70 -43.37
N ARG A 229 -25.00 12.87 -42.93
CA ARG A 229 -24.63 13.19 -41.54
C ARG A 229 -23.76 14.45 -41.48
N ARG A 230 -23.82 15.19 -40.38
CA ARG A 230 -22.85 16.27 -40.13
C ARG A 230 -21.51 15.65 -39.71
N PRO A 231 -20.35 16.21 -40.14
CA PRO A 231 -19.05 15.83 -39.62
C PRO A 231 -19.01 15.85 -38.10
N GLU A 232 -18.25 14.94 -37.50
CA GLU A 232 -17.96 14.97 -36.07
C GLU A 232 -16.86 16.01 -35.79
N ILE A 233 -16.99 16.74 -34.68
CA ILE A 233 -16.09 17.81 -34.24
C ILE A 233 -15.69 17.65 -32.78
N GLY A 234 -14.49 18.10 -32.44
CA GLY A 234 -13.99 18.10 -31.06
C GLY A 234 -13.43 16.76 -30.57
N GLN A 235 -12.94 15.93 -31.50
CA GLN A 235 -12.25 14.69 -31.14
C GLN A 235 -11.02 14.95 -30.25
N ARG A 236 -10.70 13.99 -29.37
CA ARG A 236 -9.55 14.02 -28.44
C ARG A 236 -8.81 12.69 -28.45
N VAL A 237 -8.54 12.18 -29.66
CA VAL A 237 -7.94 10.85 -29.90
C VAL A 237 -6.56 10.97 -30.53
N GLN A 238 -6.44 11.70 -31.66
CA GLN A 238 -5.19 11.78 -32.44
C GLN A 238 -5.08 13.09 -33.23
N LEU A 239 -4.03 13.25 -34.03
CA LEU A 239 -3.86 14.41 -34.91
C LEU A 239 -4.61 14.16 -36.23
N SER A 240 -5.24 15.20 -36.78
CA SER A 240 -5.80 15.12 -38.12
C SER A 240 -4.69 15.20 -39.18
N ALA A 241 -4.97 14.76 -40.40
CA ALA A 241 -4.05 14.96 -41.53
C ALA A 241 -3.75 16.44 -41.81
N GLY A 242 -4.71 17.33 -41.50
CA GLY A 242 -4.54 18.77 -41.67
C GLY A 242 -3.75 19.43 -40.53
N ASP A 243 -3.91 18.99 -39.27
CA ASP A 243 -3.05 19.39 -38.15
C ASP A 243 -1.58 19.16 -38.55
N ILE A 244 -1.28 17.94 -39.03
CA ILE A 244 0.04 17.52 -39.48
C ILE A 244 0.55 18.38 -40.67
N SER A 245 -0.28 18.60 -41.70
CA SER A 245 0.11 19.38 -42.87
C SER A 245 0.38 20.86 -42.51
N GLN A 246 -0.45 21.45 -41.65
CA GLN A 246 -0.29 22.82 -41.20
C GLN A 246 0.97 22.99 -40.34
N THR A 247 1.28 22.06 -39.44
CA THR A 247 2.55 22.08 -38.68
C THR A 247 3.74 21.98 -39.62
N ARG A 248 3.67 21.12 -40.65
CA ARG A 248 4.74 20.97 -41.64
C ARG A 248 5.02 22.26 -42.41
N LYS A 249 3.98 23.02 -42.74
CA LYS A 249 4.11 24.34 -43.36
C LYS A 249 4.64 25.40 -42.40
N LEU A 250 4.18 25.40 -41.14
CA LEU A 250 4.55 26.40 -40.12
C LEU A 250 6.06 26.35 -39.82
N TYR A 251 6.58 25.14 -39.65
CA TYR A 251 7.99 24.88 -39.33
C TYR A 251 8.87 24.58 -40.55
N LYS A 252 8.33 24.69 -41.77
CA LYS A 252 9.02 24.43 -43.04
C LYS A 252 9.74 23.07 -43.08
N CYS A 253 9.03 22.02 -42.69
CA CYS A 253 9.59 20.66 -42.63
C CYS A 253 10.16 20.23 -44.00
N PRO A 254 11.24 19.41 -44.00
CA PRO A 254 11.87 18.91 -45.22
C PRO A 254 10.90 18.07 -46.06
N VAL A 255 11.11 18.07 -47.38
CA VAL A 255 10.22 17.39 -48.35
C VAL A 255 10.38 15.86 -48.32
N CYS A 256 11.54 15.35 -47.86
CA CYS A 256 11.81 13.93 -47.70
C CYS A 256 12.62 13.62 -46.44
N GLY A 257 12.53 12.36 -46.01
CA GLY A 257 12.99 11.90 -44.70
C GLY A 257 11.87 11.92 -43.66
N GLU A 258 12.05 11.19 -42.58
CA GLU A 258 11.01 10.92 -41.56
C GLU A 258 11.62 10.80 -40.15
N THR A 259 10.76 10.81 -39.13
CA THR A 259 11.17 10.49 -37.75
C THR A 259 11.08 8.97 -37.58
N LEU A 260 12.22 8.33 -37.29
CA LEU A 260 12.37 6.88 -37.14
C LEU A 260 12.48 6.54 -35.65
N VAL A 261 11.46 5.89 -35.08
CA VAL A 261 11.34 5.60 -33.63
C VAL A 261 11.42 4.10 -33.32
N LYS A 262 11.67 3.25 -34.35
CA LYS A 262 11.71 1.79 -34.20
C LYS A 262 13.07 1.35 -33.64
N GLU A 263 13.15 0.15 -33.07
CA GLU A 263 14.43 -0.41 -32.59
C GLU A 263 15.39 -0.72 -33.74
N TYR A 264 14.88 -1.07 -34.92
CA TYR A 264 15.68 -1.15 -36.13
C TYR A 264 14.96 -0.46 -37.29
N GLY A 265 15.74 0.02 -38.26
CA GLY A 265 15.16 0.51 -39.51
C GLY A 265 16.20 0.75 -40.60
N GLU A 266 15.69 0.92 -41.81
CA GLU A 266 16.47 1.09 -43.04
C GLU A 266 16.21 2.49 -43.59
N LEU A 267 17.26 3.31 -43.69
CA LEU A 267 17.19 4.63 -44.30
C LEU A 267 17.31 4.47 -45.82
N ARG A 268 16.24 4.83 -46.52
CA ARG A 268 16.12 4.77 -47.98
C ARG A 268 16.19 6.16 -48.56
N LEU A 269 16.97 6.35 -49.62
CA LEU A 269 16.92 7.58 -50.40
C LEU A 269 15.51 7.74 -51.00
N GLY A 270 14.95 8.94 -50.88
CA GLY A 270 13.71 9.34 -51.54
C GLY A 270 14.01 10.35 -52.63
N GLY A 271 13.17 10.43 -53.67
CA GLY A 271 13.36 11.35 -54.79
C GLY A 271 13.19 12.82 -54.38
N GLY A 272 14.28 13.44 -53.88
CA GLY A 272 14.34 14.83 -53.44
C GLY A 272 15.79 15.28 -53.30
N VAL A 273 16.03 16.59 -53.40
CA VAL A 273 17.40 17.14 -53.41
C VAL A 273 18.07 16.98 -52.04
N GLU A 274 17.34 17.27 -50.96
CA GLU A 274 17.80 17.13 -49.57
C GLU A 274 16.75 16.44 -48.71
N CYS A 275 17.18 15.39 -47.98
CA CYS A 275 16.34 14.63 -47.06
C CYS A 275 16.96 14.62 -45.64
N GLN A 276 16.10 14.55 -44.62
CA GLN A 276 16.52 14.57 -43.21
C GLN A 276 15.77 13.52 -42.40
N TRP A 277 16.50 12.62 -41.73
CA TRP A 277 15.94 11.66 -40.78
C TRP A 277 16.31 12.03 -39.35
N ARG A 278 15.34 11.93 -38.45
CA ARG A 278 15.55 11.96 -37.00
C ARG A 278 15.38 10.54 -36.48
N ILE A 279 16.44 9.90 -36.04
CA ILE A 279 16.37 8.59 -35.40
C ILE A 279 16.28 8.83 -33.89
N ILE A 280 15.25 8.29 -33.24
CA ILE A 280 14.97 8.50 -31.81
C ILE A 280 14.78 7.13 -31.16
N ALA A 281 15.70 6.77 -30.27
CA ALA A 281 15.63 5.60 -29.42
C ALA A 281 15.04 5.94 -28.02
N ALA A 282 14.74 4.96 -27.19
CA ALA A 282 14.34 5.18 -25.80
C ALA A 282 15.49 5.80 -24.98
N MET A 283 15.17 6.50 -23.89
CA MET A 283 16.21 7.13 -23.06
C MET A 283 17.05 6.06 -22.35
N GLY A 284 18.38 6.18 -22.43
CA GLY A 284 19.31 5.15 -21.99
C GLY A 284 19.67 4.10 -23.06
N GLU A 285 19.19 4.23 -24.30
CA GLU A 285 19.67 3.45 -25.45
C GLU A 285 20.72 4.24 -26.25
N ILE A 286 21.63 3.53 -26.91
CA ILE A 286 22.54 4.09 -27.92
C ILE A 286 22.14 3.63 -29.32
N LEU A 287 22.37 4.48 -30.32
CA LEU A 287 22.08 4.20 -31.72
C LEU A 287 23.35 3.82 -32.46
N VAL A 288 23.32 2.65 -33.09
CA VAL A 288 24.37 2.16 -34.00
C VAL A 288 23.86 2.29 -35.42
N LEU A 289 24.38 3.24 -36.18
CA LEU A 289 24.07 3.48 -37.58
C LEU A 289 25.17 2.89 -38.46
N ASN A 290 24.86 1.91 -39.30
CA ASN A 290 25.78 1.37 -40.30
C ASN A 290 25.40 1.92 -41.68
N VAL A 291 26.29 2.74 -42.24
CA VAL A 291 26.11 3.41 -43.53
C VAL A 291 26.84 2.64 -44.62
N SER A 292 26.12 2.18 -45.64
CA SER A 292 26.63 1.50 -46.82
C SER A 292 26.32 2.34 -48.07
N THR A 293 27.29 3.14 -48.55
CA THR A 293 27.03 4.16 -49.59
C THR A 293 27.04 3.63 -51.03
N LEU A 294 26.67 2.35 -51.21
CA LEU A 294 26.52 1.68 -52.50
C LEU A 294 25.51 2.42 -53.38
N GLY A 295 26.02 3.29 -54.27
CA GLY A 295 25.21 4.08 -55.21
C GLY A 295 25.30 5.60 -55.06
N LEU A 296 26.08 6.16 -54.14
CA LEU A 296 26.37 7.61 -54.14
C LEU A 296 27.45 7.95 -55.20
N PRO A 297 27.19 8.88 -56.16
CA PRO A 297 28.18 9.28 -57.15
C PRO A 297 29.49 9.78 -56.51
N ARG A 298 30.63 9.31 -57.05
CA ARG A 298 31.97 9.67 -56.55
C ARG A 298 32.21 11.18 -56.62
N PRO A 299 32.70 11.84 -55.54
CA PRO A 299 33.06 13.26 -55.59
C PRO A 299 34.31 13.47 -56.46
N MET A 300 34.42 14.66 -57.07
CA MET A 300 35.57 15.04 -57.90
C MET A 300 36.76 15.63 -57.11
N GLY A 301 36.71 15.63 -55.77
CA GLY A 301 37.79 16.15 -54.92
C GLY A 301 37.50 16.00 -53.43
N GLU A 302 38.18 16.80 -52.60
CA GLU A 302 37.85 16.92 -51.17
C GLU A 302 36.39 17.33 -50.98
N CYS A 303 35.79 16.84 -49.89
CA CYS A 303 34.35 16.84 -49.63
C CYS A 303 33.80 18.22 -49.20
N ALA A 304 34.09 19.26 -49.98
CA ALA A 304 33.98 20.69 -49.64
C ALA A 304 33.05 21.50 -50.56
N SER A 305 32.61 20.95 -51.70
CA SER A 305 31.79 21.67 -52.68
C SER A 305 30.28 21.56 -52.40
N GLU A 306 29.56 22.67 -52.57
CA GLU A 306 28.10 22.74 -52.47
C GLU A 306 27.34 22.02 -53.60
N ARG A 307 28.00 21.20 -54.42
CA ARG A 307 27.36 20.39 -55.47
C ARG A 307 27.47 18.87 -55.28
N ASP A 308 28.25 18.40 -54.30
CA ASP A 308 28.49 16.97 -54.11
C ASP A 308 27.36 16.27 -53.31
N ASN A 309 27.19 14.97 -53.55
CA ASN A 309 26.31 14.11 -52.76
C ASN A 309 26.98 13.76 -51.43
N PHE A 310 26.27 13.92 -50.32
CA PHE A 310 26.81 13.66 -48.99
C PHE A 310 25.76 13.04 -48.05
N VAL A 311 26.27 12.34 -47.04
CA VAL A 311 25.56 11.98 -45.80
C VAL A 311 26.29 12.66 -44.65
N ILE A 312 25.58 13.46 -43.84
CA ILE A 312 26.08 14.01 -42.58
C ILE A 312 25.28 13.37 -41.46
N VAL A 313 25.99 12.77 -40.51
CA VAL A 313 25.42 12.15 -39.30
C VAL A 313 25.82 13.01 -38.11
N ARG A 314 24.84 13.47 -37.35
CA ARG A 314 25.01 14.32 -36.17
C ARG A 314 24.48 13.63 -34.91
N ASP A 315 25.14 13.88 -33.79
CA ASP A 315 24.77 13.38 -32.46
C ASP A 315 23.72 14.31 -31.84
N GLY A 316 22.45 13.90 -31.85
CA GLY A 316 21.33 14.72 -31.42
C GLY A 316 20.20 14.84 -32.43
N TYR A 317 19.55 16.00 -32.47
CA TYR A 317 18.17 16.15 -32.96
C TYR A 317 17.98 17.17 -34.10
N TYR A 318 18.98 18.00 -34.41
CA TYR A 318 18.84 19.07 -35.41
C TYR A 318 20.16 19.39 -36.16
N THR A 319 20.09 20.32 -37.10
CA THR A 319 21.21 20.74 -37.96
C THR A 319 22.38 21.37 -37.21
N GLY A 320 22.18 21.89 -36.00
CA GLY A 320 23.26 22.44 -35.15
C GLY A 320 24.00 21.41 -34.29
N SER A 321 23.48 20.18 -34.17
CA SER A 321 24.09 19.11 -33.36
C SER A 321 25.52 18.73 -33.80
N PRO A 322 26.41 18.26 -32.89
CA PRO A 322 27.78 17.85 -33.23
C PRO A 322 27.85 16.83 -34.38
N ILE A 323 28.83 16.96 -35.28
CA ILE A 323 29.00 16.03 -36.42
C ILE A 323 29.80 14.81 -35.97
N LEU A 324 29.21 13.61 -36.06
CA LEU A 324 29.90 12.33 -35.86
C LEU A 324 30.62 11.87 -37.12
N ALA A 325 29.98 12.05 -38.28
CA ALA A 325 30.56 11.70 -39.57
C ALA A 325 30.02 12.56 -40.71
N LYS A 326 30.90 12.86 -41.67
CA LYS A 326 30.53 13.24 -43.04
C LYS A 326 31.03 12.12 -43.96
N VAL A 327 30.14 11.61 -44.80
CA VAL A 327 30.40 10.49 -45.73
C VAL A 327 30.06 10.95 -47.14
N CYS A 328 30.95 10.69 -48.08
CA CYS A 328 30.81 11.02 -49.49
C CYS A 328 31.62 10.02 -50.33
N GLY A 329 31.12 9.67 -51.51
CA GLY A 329 31.68 8.62 -52.36
C GLY A 329 31.31 7.19 -51.93
N ASP A 330 32.02 6.24 -52.52
CA ASP A 330 31.78 4.80 -52.46
C ASP A 330 32.55 4.19 -51.27
N VAL A 331 31.85 3.96 -50.16
CA VAL A 331 32.39 3.46 -48.88
C VAL A 331 31.64 2.17 -48.55
N GLY A 332 32.36 1.04 -48.57
CA GLY A 332 31.75 -0.29 -48.49
C GLY A 332 30.82 -0.49 -47.29
N SER A 333 31.24 -0.05 -46.11
CA SER A 333 30.39 0.12 -44.92
C SER A 333 31.11 0.95 -43.86
N ARG A 334 30.39 1.82 -43.14
CA ARG A 334 30.91 2.54 -41.96
C ARG A 334 29.88 2.55 -40.83
N THR A 335 30.23 1.91 -39.73
CA THR A 335 29.47 1.94 -38.47
C THR A 335 29.78 3.22 -37.68
N ILE A 336 28.74 3.84 -37.13
CA ILE A 336 28.77 5.07 -36.34
C ILE A 336 27.95 4.81 -35.07
N PHE A 337 28.48 5.21 -33.92
CA PHE A 337 27.83 5.12 -32.62
C PHE A 337 27.44 6.54 -32.18
N SER A 338 26.22 6.73 -31.68
CA SER A 338 25.83 7.95 -30.97
C SER A 338 26.36 7.97 -29.54
N THR A 339 26.40 9.15 -28.91
CA THR A 339 26.63 9.25 -27.45
C THR A 339 25.34 9.23 -26.63
N GLY A 340 24.19 9.48 -27.26
CA GLY A 340 22.86 9.41 -26.64
C GLY A 340 21.81 8.76 -27.54
N ASN A 341 20.54 8.92 -27.18
CA ASN A 341 19.42 8.22 -27.82
C ASN A 341 18.88 8.89 -29.11
N ARG A 342 19.59 9.88 -29.68
CA ARG A 342 19.13 10.60 -30.89
C ARG A 342 20.24 10.78 -31.92
N LEU A 343 19.94 10.47 -33.18
CA LEU A 343 20.79 10.78 -34.33
C LEU A 343 20.02 11.61 -35.36
N PHE A 344 20.67 12.64 -35.89
CA PHE A 344 20.15 13.43 -37.01
C PHE A 344 20.97 13.15 -38.26
N VAL A 345 20.34 12.57 -39.28
CA VAL A 345 20.98 12.19 -40.54
C VAL A 345 20.46 13.10 -41.66
N GLN A 346 21.34 13.88 -42.27
CA GLN A 346 21.02 14.73 -43.41
C GLN A 346 21.73 14.19 -44.66
N THR A 347 20.98 13.99 -45.75
CA THR A 347 21.56 13.64 -47.05
C THR A 347 21.22 14.64 -48.10
N ARG A 348 22.16 14.89 -49.01
CA ARG A 348 21.88 15.55 -50.30
C ARG A 348 22.20 14.59 -51.43
N THR A 349 21.25 14.36 -52.33
CA THR A 349 21.42 13.44 -53.45
C THR A 349 20.80 13.97 -54.75
N THR A 350 21.46 13.72 -55.87
CA THR A 350 20.92 13.94 -57.22
C THR A 350 20.30 12.68 -57.84
N SER A 351 20.42 11.53 -57.17
CA SER A 351 19.83 10.27 -57.61
C SER A 351 18.33 10.23 -57.37
N LYS A 352 17.57 9.74 -58.36
CA LYS A 352 16.11 9.50 -58.26
C LYS A 352 15.75 8.08 -57.82
N LEU A 353 16.75 7.22 -57.59
CA LEU A 353 16.53 5.80 -57.28
C LEU A 353 16.35 5.63 -55.77
N SER A 354 15.29 4.92 -55.35
CA SER A 354 15.07 4.63 -53.93
C SER A 354 15.87 3.39 -53.51
N THR A 355 17.12 3.62 -53.11
CA THR A 355 18.01 2.59 -52.58
C THR A 355 18.20 2.79 -51.06
N PRO A 356 18.28 1.69 -50.29
CA PRO A 356 18.80 1.76 -48.92
C PRO A 356 20.27 2.18 -48.94
N PHE A 357 20.65 3.05 -48.01
CA PHE A 357 22.04 3.55 -47.88
C PHE A 357 22.57 3.47 -46.44
N ALA A 358 21.70 3.21 -45.46
CA ALA A 358 22.09 2.92 -44.10
C ALA A 358 21.01 2.09 -43.41
N ASN A 359 21.40 1.29 -42.44
CA ASN A 359 20.50 0.73 -41.44
C ASN A 359 20.95 1.16 -40.04
N TYR A 360 20.01 1.22 -39.11
CA TYR A 360 20.31 1.50 -37.70
C TYR A 360 19.70 0.44 -36.81
N ILE A 361 20.31 0.29 -35.63
CA ILE A 361 19.78 -0.47 -34.51
C ILE A 361 19.95 0.35 -33.23
N ALA A 362 18.89 0.43 -32.42
CA ALA A 362 18.93 0.88 -31.04
C ALA A 362 19.40 -0.28 -30.16
N VAL A 363 20.39 -0.02 -29.32
CA VAL A 363 20.93 -0.99 -28.37
C VAL A 363 20.66 -0.48 -26.97
N CYS A 364 19.89 -1.25 -26.21
CA CYS A 364 19.57 -0.93 -24.83
C CYS A 364 20.69 -1.35 -23.86
N GLY A 365 20.87 -0.56 -22.79
CA GLY A 365 21.96 -0.74 -21.84
C GLY A 365 23.18 0.14 -22.13
N GLY A 366 24.16 0.10 -21.23
CA GLY A 366 25.39 0.88 -21.31
C GLY A 366 25.89 1.39 -19.96
N HIS A 367 26.94 2.21 -19.99
CA HIS A 367 27.47 2.89 -18.82
C HIS A 367 27.01 4.35 -18.78
N ILE A 368 26.24 4.71 -17.76
CA ILE A 368 25.73 6.07 -17.55
C ILE A 368 26.50 6.70 -16.40
N VAL A 369 27.11 7.86 -16.63
CA VAL A 369 27.86 8.61 -15.61
C VAL A 369 27.30 10.02 -15.56
N GLY A 370 26.74 10.42 -14.42
CA GLY A 370 26.09 11.71 -14.25
C GLY A 370 25.47 11.88 -12.86
N ASP A 371 25.09 13.11 -12.55
CA ASP A 371 24.40 13.46 -11.30
C ASP A 371 22.89 13.21 -11.38
N GLU A 372 22.32 13.18 -12.59
CA GLU A 372 20.89 12.93 -12.86
C GLU A 372 20.70 12.36 -14.27
N GLY A 373 19.54 11.75 -14.53
CA GLY A 373 19.13 11.31 -15.85
C GLY A 373 17.91 10.40 -15.85
N THR A 374 17.60 9.80 -17.01
CA THR A 374 16.39 8.99 -17.22
C THR A 374 16.73 7.73 -18.02
N ILE A 375 16.11 6.62 -17.65
CA ILE A 375 16.13 5.33 -18.35
C ILE A 375 14.69 4.93 -18.70
N GLN A 376 14.48 4.46 -19.91
CA GLN A 376 13.20 3.95 -20.41
C GLN A 376 13.39 2.54 -20.96
N SER A 377 12.38 1.69 -20.83
CA SER A 377 12.40 0.39 -21.51
C SER A 377 12.41 0.59 -23.04
N PRO A 378 12.92 -0.38 -23.82
CA PRO A 378 12.84 -0.33 -25.27
C PRO A 378 11.42 -0.05 -25.74
N ARG A 379 11.28 0.81 -26.77
CA ARG A 379 10.01 1.28 -27.37
C ARG A 379 9.03 2.06 -26.47
N PHE A 380 9.23 2.16 -25.15
CA PHE A 380 8.37 2.92 -24.22
C PHE A 380 7.94 4.26 -24.81
N PRO A 381 6.66 4.67 -24.84
CA PRO A 381 5.50 4.07 -24.18
C PRO A 381 4.78 2.98 -24.98
N GLU A 382 5.28 2.61 -26.17
CA GLU A 382 4.83 1.39 -26.86
C GLU A 382 5.39 0.17 -26.14
N ASN A 383 4.79 -1.00 -26.38
CA ASN A 383 5.18 -2.21 -25.65
C ASN A 383 6.62 -2.63 -25.97
N TYR A 384 7.40 -3.03 -24.95
CA TYR A 384 8.79 -3.49 -25.12
C TYR A 384 8.90 -4.75 -26.00
N ALA A 385 10.10 -5.08 -26.47
CA ALA A 385 10.35 -6.26 -27.28
C ALA A 385 10.33 -7.57 -26.45
N PRO A 386 9.91 -8.71 -27.04
CA PRO A 386 10.21 -10.03 -26.47
C PRO A 386 11.71 -10.28 -26.40
N ASP A 387 12.12 -11.18 -25.50
CA ASP A 387 13.50 -11.66 -25.33
C ASP A 387 14.56 -10.56 -25.13
N ALA A 388 14.16 -9.41 -24.58
CA ALA A 388 15.04 -8.28 -24.31
C ALA A 388 15.94 -8.55 -23.11
N ASN A 389 17.18 -8.06 -23.14
CA ASN A 389 18.17 -8.22 -22.07
C ASN A 389 19.05 -6.96 -21.99
N CYS A 390 18.53 -5.94 -21.31
CA CYS A 390 19.13 -4.61 -21.21
C CYS A 390 19.85 -4.45 -19.87
N ASN A 391 21.07 -3.91 -19.87
CA ASN A 391 21.88 -3.74 -18.67
C ASN A 391 22.45 -2.32 -18.60
N TRP A 392 21.98 -1.51 -17.66
CA TRP A 392 22.43 -0.13 -17.43
C TRP A 392 23.24 -0.04 -16.14
N VAL A 393 24.52 0.31 -16.25
CA VAL A 393 25.40 0.59 -15.10
C VAL A 393 25.44 2.09 -14.89
N ILE A 394 24.73 2.58 -13.88
CA ILE A 394 24.66 4.00 -13.51
C ILE A 394 25.70 4.28 -12.43
N LYS A 395 26.44 5.39 -12.56
CA LYS A 395 27.50 5.78 -11.63
C LYS A 395 27.47 7.27 -11.34
N VAL A 396 27.28 7.59 -10.06
CA VAL A 396 27.34 8.96 -9.51
C VAL A 396 28.72 9.23 -8.89
N PRO A 397 29.07 10.49 -8.56
CA PRO A 397 30.33 10.82 -7.90
C PRO A 397 30.53 10.10 -6.56
N LYS A 398 31.79 9.82 -6.20
CA LYS A 398 32.13 9.21 -4.90
C LYS A 398 31.61 10.08 -3.76
N LYS A 399 31.03 9.45 -2.73
CA LYS A 399 30.26 10.00 -1.58
C LYS A 399 28.73 10.09 -1.78
N PHE A 400 28.22 9.96 -3.00
CA PHE A 400 26.78 9.92 -3.25
C PHE A 400 26.30 8.50 -3.53
N GLN A 401 25.00 8.27 -3.31
CA GLN A 401 24.24 7.08 -3.67
C GLN A 401 23.43 7.33 -4.94
N VAL A 402 22.86 6.29 -5.56
CA VAL A 402 21.95 6.44 -6.70
C VAL A 402 20.53 6.22 -6.22
N ALA A 403 19.70 7.27 -6.27
CA ALA A 403 18.25 7.15 -6.08
C ALA A 403 17.57 6.97 -7.45
N LEU A 404 16.68 5.99 -7.54
CA LEU A 404 15.86 5.65 -8.69
C LEU A 404 14.39 5.93 -8.36
N THR A 405 13.68 6.64 -9.24
CA THR A 405 12.28 7.02 -9.07
C THR A 405 11.46 6.54 -10.26
N PHE A 406 10.41 5.76 -9.99
CA PHE A 406 9.59 5.15 -11.03
C PHE A 406 8.42 6.07 -11.41
N GLN A 407 8.57 6.80 -12.53
CA GLN A 407 7.48 7.64 -13.07
C GLN A 407 6.36 6.80 -13.69
N TYR A 408 6.71 5.64 -14.24
CA TYR A 408 5.78 4.70 -14.84
C TYR A 408 6.39 3.29 -14.83
N PHE A 409 5.60 2.27 -14.48
CA PHE A 409 6.03 0.88 -14.50
C PHE A 409 4.86 -0.06 -14.76
N ASN A 410 4.92 -0.80 -15.87
CA ASN A 410 3.93 -1.82 -16.26
C ASN A 410 4.60 -2.91 -17.11
N LEU A 411 4.89 -4.05 -16.47
CA LEU A 411 5.43 -5.28 -17.07
C LEU A 411 4.41 -6.42 -16.93
N GLU A 412 4.71 -7.60 -17.49
CA GLU A 412 3.93 -8.79 -17.16
C GLU A 412 3.95 -9.06 -15.64
N ALA A 413 2.80 -9.48 -15.09
CA ALA A 413 2.64 -9.74 -13.67
C ALA A 413 2.79 -11.24 -13.38
N HIS A 414 3.69 -11.60 -12.46
CA HIS A 414 3.87 -12.96 -11.97
C HIS A 414 4.22 -12.92 -10.47
N LYS A 415 3.69 -13.87 -9.67
CA LYS A 415 3.87 -13.89 -8.21
C LYS A 415 5.32 -13.74 -7.76
N ASP A 416 6.23 -14.47 -8.41
CA ASP A 416 7.68 -14.47 -8.12
C ASP A 416 8.51 -13.70 -9.17
N CYS A 417 7.87 -12.92 -10.04
CA CYS A 417 8.49 -12.19 -11.16
C CYS A 417 9.47 -13.05 -12.00
N VAL A 418 8.99 -14.15 -12.59
CA VAL A 418 9.84 -15.11 -13.34
C VAL A 418 9.94 -14.77 -14.82
N TYR A 419 8.88 -14.22 -15.40
CA TYR A 419 8.81 -13.70 -16.77
C TYR A 419 9.49 -12.32 -16.84
N ASP A 420 8.81 -11.33 -17.43
CA ASP A 420 9.27 -9.96 -17.57
C ASP A 420 9.54 -9.27 -16.23
N ARG A 421 10.76 -8.73 -16.06
CA ARG A 421 11.20 -8.16 -14.79
C ARG A 421 12.32 -7.14 -14.91
N VAL A 422 12.38 -6.25 -13.94
CA VAL A 422 13.53 -5.39 -13.66
C VAL A 422 14.21 -5.83 -12.37
N GLU A 423 15.48 -6.16 -12.44
CA GLU A 423 16.36 -6.51 -11.33
C GLU A 423 17.31 -5.33 -11.07
N ILE A 424 17.42 -4.88 -9.82
CA ILE A 424 18.25 -3.74 -9.43
C ILE A 424 19.30 -4.22 -8.44
N TYR A 425 20.58 -4.06 -8.78
CA TYR A 425 21.72 -4.52 -8.00
C TYR A 425 22.60 -3.36 -7.53
N ASP A 426 23.02 -3.39 -6.27
CA ASP A 426 24.02 -2.47 -5.74
C ASP A 426 25.41 -2.80 -6.29
N GLY A 427 26.05 -1.85 -6.97
CA GLY A 427 27.31 -2.05 -7.70
C GLY A 427 27.14 -2.23 -9.20
N ALA A 428 28.20 -2.75 -9.85
CA ALA A 428 28.31 -2.82 -11.32
C ALA A 428 28.03 -4.22 -11.92
N VAL A 429 27.70 -5.21 -11.09
CA VAL A 429 27.62 -6.63 -11.47
C VAL A 429 26.35 -7.24 -10.85
N ALA A 430 25.70 -8.14 -11.60
CA ALA A 430 24.52 -8.87 -11.13
C ALA A 430 24.92 -9.98 -10.14
N ASP A 431 25.17 -9.60 -8.89
CA ASP A 431 25.43 -10.50 -7.76
C ASP A 431 24.15 -10.67 -6.93
N PRO A 432 23.63 -11.91 -6.74
CA PRO A 432 22.44 -12.16 -5.93
C PRO A 432 22.49 -11.56 -4.51
N ASN A 433 23.67 -11.45 -3.90
CA ASN A 433 23.84 -10.88 -2.55
C ASN A 433 23.61 -9.36 -2.51
N ASN A 434 23.70 -8.69 -3.66
CA ASN A 434 23.55 -7.24 -3.80
C ASN A 434 22.24 -6.85 -4.51
N LEU A 435 21.30 -7.80 -4.69
CA LEU A 435 19.98 -7.50 -5.24
C LEU A 435 19.20 -6.60 -4.27
N ILE A 436 18.91 -5.36 -4.68
CA ILE A 436 18.13 -4.38 -3.93
C ILE A 436 16.63 -4.66 -4.11
N SER A 437 16.19 -4.88 -5.36
CA SER A 437 14.79 -5.15 -5.68
C SER A 437 14.62 -5.92 -6.99
N LYS A 438 13.51 -6.65 -7.10
CA LYS A 438 13.08 -7.41 -8.27
C LYS A 438 11.61 -7.10 -8.54
N LEU A 439 11.33 -6.38 -9.63
CA LEU A 439 10.03 -5.77 -9.92
C LEU A 439 9.41 -6.34 -11.19
N CYS A 440 8.10 -6.58 -11.17
CA CYS A 440 7.27 -6.96 -12.32
C CYS A 440 5.82 -6.49 -12.10
N GLY A 441 4.93 -6.72 -13.06
CA GLY A 441 3.56 -6.22 -12.99
C GLY A 441 3.46 -4.69 -13.03
N GLN A 442 2.48 -4.13 -12.32
CA GLN A 442 2.27 -2.68 -12.21
C GLN A 442 2.66 -2.20 -10.80
N VAL A 443 3.62 -1.27 -10.74
CA VAL A 443 4.15 -0.70 -9.47
C VAL A 443 3.75 0.77 -9.39
N ASN A 444 3.18 1.18 -8.26
CA ASN A 444 2.72 2.56 -8.05
C ASN A 444 3.79 3.40 -7.33
N ALA A 445 4.54 4.20 -8.10
CA ALA A 445 5.36 5.33 -7.61
C ALA A 445 6.28 5.02 -6.41
N GLU A 446 6.99 3.90 -6.47
CA GLU A 446 8.08 3.59 -5.53
C GLU A 446 9.37 4.34 -5.90
N SER A 447 10.30 4.40 -4.96
CA SER A 447 11.68 4.82 -5.20
C SER A 447 12.67 3.91 -4.47
N VAL A 448 13.85 3.74 -5.07
CA VAL A 448 14.87 2.77 -4.65
C VAL A 448 16.22 3.47 -4.57
N VAL A 449 16.90 3.40 -3.42
CA VAL A 449 18.21 4.03 -3.20
C VAL A 449 19.28 2.95 -3.03
N SER A 450 20.39 3.04 -3.77
CA SER A 450 21.54 2.14 -3.62
C SER A 450 22.39 2.52 -2.40
N LYS A 451 23.13 1.57 -1.80
CA LYS A 451 24.04 1.87 -0.69
C LYS A 451 25.40 2.38 -1.22
N SER A 452 25.79 1.96 -2.42
CA SER A 452 27.00 2.43 -3.10
C SER A 452 26.74 3.51 -4.15
N ASN A 453 27.81 4.09 -4.71
CA ASN A 453 27.75 5.12 -5.76
C ASN A 453 27.56 4.56 -7.19
N VAL A 454 27.23 3.26 -7.30
CA VAL A 454 27.03 2.55 -8.57
C VAL A 454 25.82 1.63 -8.43
N VAL A 455 24.95 1.58 -9.44
CA VAL A 455 23.84 0.63 -9.48
C VAL A 455 23.75 0.01 -10.87
N LEU A 456 23.42 -1.28 -10.92
CA LEU A 456 23.11 -2.01 -12.15
C LEU A 456 21.60 -2.23 -12.22
N VAL A 457 20.95 -1.62 -13.20
CA VAL A 457 19.55 -1.89 -13.56
C VAL A 457 19.56 -2.87 -14.72
N ARG A 458 18.92 -4.03 -14.54
CA ARG A 458 18.85 -5.11 -15.51
C ARG A 458 17.39 -5.38 -15.85
N PHE A 459 17.01 -5.23 -17.12
CA PHE A 459 15.70 -5.59 -17.62
C PHE A 459 15.79 -6.86 -18.46
N VAL A 460 14.93 -7.83 -18.16
CA VAL A 460 14.78 -9.07 -18.92
C VAL A 460 13.31 -9.25 -19.26
N SER A 461 12.99 -9.51 -20.52
CA SER A 461 11.68 -10.00 -20.96
C SER A 461 11.78 -11.40 -21.57
N ASP A 462 10.66 -12.13 -21.59
CA ASP A 462 10.54 -13.41 -22.28
C ASP A 462 9.90 -13.29 -23.68
N SER A 463 9.67 -14.42 -24.34
CA SER A 463 9.12 -14.48 -25.70
C SER A 463 7.65 -14.00 -25.82
N SER A 464 6.97 -13.69 -24.72
CA SER A 464 5.52 -13.51 -24.63
C SER A 464 5.07 -12.25 -23.84
N VAL A 465 3.76 -11.97 -23.86
CA VAL A 465 3.02 -10.99 -23.05
C VAL A 465 3.68 -9.61 -22.81
N GLN A 466 4.01 -8.88 -23.88
CA GLN A 466 4.64 -7.55 -23.73
C GLN A 466 3.62 -6.47 -23.28
N LYS A 467 4.02 -5.65 -22.30
CA LYS A 467 3.30 -4.48 -21.76
C LYS A 467 4.00 -3.16 -22.12
N SER A 468 3.42 -2.02 -21.71
CA SER A 468 3.90 -0.67 -22.06
C SER A 468 5.26 -0.29 -21.46
N GLY A 469 5.80 -1.06 -20.51
CA GLY A 469 7.18 -0.91 -20.04
C GLY A 469 7.35 0.07 -18.88
N PHE A 470 8.51 0.74 -18.82
CA PHE A 470 8.87 1.62 -17.70
C PHE A 470 9.57 2.91 -18.11
N HIS A 471 9.44 3.92 -17.23
CA HIS A 471 10.20 5.16 -17.18
C HIS A 471 10.74 5.32 -15.76
N ILE A 472 12.07 5.34 -15.62
CA ILE A 472 12.80 5.49 -14.35
C ILE A 472 13.69 6.73 -14.46
N ASP A 473 13.52 7.68 -13.56
CA ASP A 473 14.49 8.77 -13.39
C ASP A 473 15.52 8.36 -12.33
N PHE A 474 16.77 8.79 -12.47
CA PHE A 474 17.79 8.64 -11.46
C PHE A 474 18.40 9.98 -11.06
N VAL A 475 18.76 10.12 -9.79
CA VAL A 475 19.49 11.27 -9.25
C VAL A 475 20.56 10.80 -8.26
N ARG A 476 21.60 11.62 -8.08
CA ARG A 476 22.58 11.43 -7.01
C ARG A 476 21.94 11.79 -5.67
N GLU A 477 22.07 10.88 -4.72
CA GLU A 477 21.51 11.02 -3.39
C GLU A 477 22.61 11.15 -2.33
N LEU A 478 22.34 11.86 -1.25
CA LEU A 478 23.23 11.94 -0.11
C LEU A 478 22.47 11.47 1.13
N ASP A 479 22.95 10.42 1.78
CA ASP A 479 22.43 10.05 3.10
C ASP A 479 22.97 11.05 4.14
N GLU A 480 22.24 12.14 4.36
CA GLU A 480 22.61 13.12 5.39
C GLU A 480 22.40 12.57 6.81
N CYS A 481 21.48 11.62 6.97
CA CYS A 481 21.18 10.95 8.24
C CYS A 481 22.27 9.97 8.67
N ALA A 482 23.09 9.45 7.75
CA ALA A 482 24.32 8.71 8.06
C ALA A 482 25.39 9.57 8.76
N SER A 483 25.19 10.88 8.91
CA SER A 483 26.08 11.79 9.63
C SER A 483 25.36 12.47 10.80
N ASN A 484 25.96 12.48 12.00
CA ASN A 484 25.40 13.15 13.18
C ASN A 484 25.31 14.70 13.08
N ALA A 485 25.47 15.28 11.88
CA ALA A 485 25.46 16.71 11.59
C ALA A 485 24.14 17.24 11.00
N HIS A 486 23.12 16.38 10.82
CA HIS A 486 21.79 16.76 10.29
C HIS A 486 21.08 17.85 11.12
N GLY A 487 21.22 17.80 12.45
CA GLY A 487 20.66 18.80 13.37
C GLY A 487 19.15 18.68 13.63
N CYS A 488 18.51 17.57 13.24
CA CYS A 488 17.24 17.13 13.82
C CYS A 488 17.35 16.90 15.33
N GLU A 489 16.32 17.28 16.08
CA GLU A 489 16.25 17.07 17.54
C GLU A 489 16.01 15.60 17.92
N GLN A 490 15.20 14.88 17.14
CA GLN A 490 14.82 13.48 17.37
C GLN A 490 15.23 12.59 16.19
N ARG A 491 14.31 12.29 15.26
CA ARG A 491 14.56 11.36 14.14
C ARG A 491 14.99 12.09 12.87
N CYS A 492 16.07 11.65 12.26
CA CYS A 492 16.42 12.02 10.88
C CYS A 492 15.85 10.96 9.92
N VAL A 493 15.10 11.38 8.91
CA VAL A 493 14.62 10.51 7.83
C VAL A 493 15.18 11.02 6.51
N ASN A 494 16.04 10.22 5.89
CA ASN A 494 16.61 10.57 4.59
C ASN A 494 15.52 10.53 3.53
N GLN A 495 15.48 11.53 2.66
CA GLN A 495 14.58 11.57 1.50
C GLN A 495 15.39 11.80 0.23
N ILE A 496 14.73 11.79 -0.92
CA ILE A 496 15.42 12.05 -2.19
C ILE A 496 15.62 13.56 -2.36
N GLY A 497 16.89 13.98 -2.46
CA GLY A 497 17.30 15.38 -2.55
C GLY A 497 17.44 16.11 -1.20
N GLY A 498 17.47 15.38 -0.08
CA GLY A 498 17.67 15.93 1.26
C GLY A 498 16.95 15.13 2.36
N PHE A 499 17.28 15.40 3.63
CA PHE A 499 16.60 14.81 4.79
C PHE A 499 15.44 15.67 5.31
N ARG A 500 14.48 15.00 5.98
CA ARG A 500 13.53 15.67 6.88
C ARG A 500 13.73 15.20 8.31
N CYS A 501 13.49 16.11 9.25
CA CYS A 501 13.39 15.75 10.65
C CYS A 501 11.96 15.27 10.93
N GLU A 502 11.85 14.11 11.56
CA GLU A 502 10.60 13.62 12.12
C GLU A 502 10.73 13.64 13.64
N CYS A 503 9.60 13.90 14.29
CA CYS A 503 9.51 13.81 15.74
C CYS A 503 8.94 12.45 16.12
N ASP A 504 9.30 11.99 17.32
CA ASP A 504 8.70 10.80 17.90
C ASP A 504 7.21 11.06 18.23
N ILE A 505 6.44 9.97 18.33
CA ILE A 505 4.99 10.04 18.39
C ILE A 505 4.55 10.73 19.70
N GLY A 506 3.79 11.82 19.58
CA GLY A 506 3.47 12.74 20.68
C GLY A 506 4.06 14.16 20.51
N PHE A 507 4.78 14.39 19.41
CA PHE A 507 5.38 15.68 19.03
C PHE A 507 5.15 16.00 17.55
N SER A 508 4.93 17.28 17.21
CA SER A 508 4.99 17.81 15.84
C SER A 508 6.29 18.57 15.61
N LEU A 509 6.79 18.51 14.38
CA LEU A 509 7.88 19.36 13.92
C LEU A 509 7.47 20.85 13.99
N ARG A 510 8.32 21.68 14.58
CA ARG A 510 8.12 23.13 14.65
C ARG A 510 8.30 23.78 13.27
N PRO A 511 7.88 25.06 13.10
CA PRO A 511 8.08 25.80 11.87
C PRO A 511 9.55 26.00 11.43
N ASP A 512 10.53 25.64 12.26
CA ASP A 512 11.96 25.64 11.91
C ASP A 512 12.40 24.37 11.13
N GLY A 513 11.53 23.37 11.03
CA GLY A 513 11.80 22.12 10.33
C GLY A 513 12.80 21.19 11.02
N LYS A 514 13.17 21.45 12.29
CA LYS A 514 14.23 20.71 12.99
C LYS A 514 13.94 20.36 14.44
N THR A 515 13.25 21.22 15.17
CA THR A 515 12.90 21.00 16.58
C THR A 515 11.47 20.52 16.73
N CYS A 516 11.18 19.89 17.86
CA CYS A 516 9.92 19.23 18.15
C CYS A 516 9.11 20.04 19.18
N GLN A 517 7.79 20.00 19.05
CA GLN A 517 6.84 20.60 19.99
C GLN A 517 5.79 19.56 20.36
N SER A 518 5.45 19.46 21.63
CA SER A 518 4.45 18.49 22.09
C SER A 518 3.05 18.83 21.55
N THR A 519 2.58 17.95 20.67
CA THR A 519 1.26 17.95 20.04
C THR A 519 0.82 16.52 19.83
N CYS A 520 -0.47 16.28 19.97
CA CYS A 520 -1.03 14.95 20.11
C CYS A 520 -2.26 14.80 19.19
N GLY A 521 -2.53 13.59 18.75
CA GLY A 521 -3.52 13.29 17.71
C GLY A 521 -2.94 13.16 16.30
N GLY A 522 -3.81 12.83 15.33
CA GLY A 522 -3.47 12.58 13.93
C GLY A 522 -4.38 11.53 13.28
N ILE A 523 -4.19 11.25 12.00
CA ILE A 523 -4.84 10.10 11.32
C ILE A 523 -3.79 9.04 11.09
N ILE A 524 -4.02 7.83 11.58
CA ILE A 524 -3.13 6.68 11.43
C ILE A 524 -3.77 5.69 10.45
N LYS A 525 -3.08 5.41 9.35
CA LYS A 525 -3.46 4.42 8.33
C LYS A 525 -2.33 3.40 8.21
N ALA A 526 -2.39 2.36 9.02
CA ALA A 526 -1.39 1.30 9.07
C ALA A 526 -2.02 0.04 9.69
N THR A 527 -1.42 -1.12 9.41
CA THR A 527 -1.86 -2.41 9.98
C THR A 527 -1.37 -2.64 11.41
N ASN A 528 -0.43 -1.83 11.88
CA ASN A 528 -0.06 -1.70 13.28
C ASN A 528 0.53 -0.30 13.53
N GLY A 529 0.71 0.06 14.80
CA GLY A 529 1.38 1.30 15.16
C GLY A 529 1.34 1.56 16.66
N THR A 530 1.92 2.68 17.07
CA THR A 530 1.92 3.16 18.47
C THR A 530 1.37 4.57 18.56
N PHE A 531 0.82 4.92 19.72
CA PHE A 531 0.48 6.29 20.07
C PHE A 531 0.59 6.49 21.58
N PHE A 532 0.97 7.70 21.98
CA PHE A 532 1.33 8.05 23.36
C PHE A 532 0.66 9.37 23.73
N SER A 533 0.42 9.59 25.02
CA SER A 533 0.11 10.93 25.52
C SER A 533 1.27 11.90 25.20
N PRO A 534 0.98 13.19 24.93
CA PRO A 534 2.04 14.18 24.73
C PRO A 534 3.03 14.19 25.89
N ASN A 535 4.32 14.37 25.60
CA ASN A 535 5.47 14.29 26.52
C ASN A 535 5.85 12.90 27.08
N PHE A 536 5.09 11.82 26.88
CA PHE A 536 5.40 10.50 27.45
C PHE A 536 6.88 10.08 27.22
N PRO A 537 7.63 9.59 28.22
CA PRO A 537 7.22 9.19 29.58
C PRO A 537 7.23 10.32 30.63
N LEU A 538 7.49 11.56 30.23
CA LEU A 538 7.33 12.73 31.10
C LEU A 538 5.85 13.11 31.20
N ASN A 539 5.51 13.92 32.20
CA ASN A 539 4.12 14.28 32.44
C ASN A 539 3.50 15.05 31.25
N TYR A 540 2.24 14.72 30.93
CA TYR A 540 1.52 15.39 29.86
C TYR A 540 1.17 16.84 30.22
N PRO A 541 1.03 17.75 29.23
CA PRO A 541 0.66 19.13 29.53
C PRO A 541 -0.82 19.27 29.90
N PRO A 542 -1.19 20.30 30.68
CA PRO A 542 -2.57 20.60 31.01
C PRO A 542 -3.29 21.26 29.81
N SER A 543 -4.62 21.18 29.82
CA SER A 543 -5.54 21.77 28.85
C SER A 543 -5.28 21.30 27.42
N LYS A 544 -5.03 20.01 27.26
CA LYS A 544 -4.84 19.35 25.96
C LYS A 544 -6.09 18.62 25.53
N ASN A 545 -6.32 18.63 24.23
CA ASN A 545 -7.33 17.83 23.57
C ASN A 545 -6.66 17.24 22.32
N CYS A 546 -6.53 15.92 22.32
CA CYS A 546 -5.78 15.13 21.37
C CYS A 546 -6.71 14.12 20.73
N VAL A 547 -6.73 14.03 19.40
CA VAL A 547 -7.60 13.07 18.69
C VAL A 547 -6.81 12.26 17.69
N TRP A 548 -6.66 10.96 17.93
CA TRP A 548 -6.11 9.99 16.98
C TRP A 548 -7.26 9.28 16.27
N GLN A 549 -7.23 9.21 14.94
CA GLN A 549 -8.19 8.46 14.13
C GLN A 549 -7.45 7.28 13.50
N VAL A 550 -7.74 6.07 13.93
CA VAL A 550 -7.09 4.86 13.39
C VAL A 550 -8.03 4.26 12.35
N HIS A 551 -7.52 4.06 11.13
CA HIS A 551 -8.28 3.48 10.03
C HIS A 551 -7.58 2.21 9.51
N ALA A 552 -8.26 1.09 9.60
CA ALA A 552 -7.88 -0.19 8.98
C ALA A 552 -8.60 -0.38 7.63
N ASP A 553 -8.19 -1.39 6.87
CA ASP A 553 -8.87 -1.79 5.63
C ASP A 553 -10.27 -2.38 5.91
N GLU A 554 -11.15 -2.41 4.90
CA GLU A 554 -12.53 -2.88 5.08
C GLU A 554 -12.57 -4.35 5.52
N GLY A 555 -13.30 -4.63 6.60
CA GLY A 555 -13.43 -5.96 7.20
C GLY A 555 -12.47 -6.25 8.35
N TYR A 556 -11.44 -5.44 8.56
CA TYR A 556 -10.51 -5.58 9.71
C TYR A 556 -11.09 -4.92 10.97
N GLN A 557 -10.79 -5.49 12.13
CA GLN A 557 -10.95 -4.88 13.45
C GLN A 557 -9.64 -4.28 13.95
N ILE A 558 -9.70 -3.38 14.94
CA ILE A 558 -8.56 -2.69 15.53
C ILE A 558 -8.48 -3.05 17.02
N ILE A 559 -7.39 -3.71 17.40
CA ILE A 559 -7.09 -4.04 18.80
C ILE A 559 -6.06 -3.03 19.30
N VAL A 560 -6.41 -2.28 20.35
CA VAL A 560 -5.55 -1.31 21.04
C VAL A 560 -5.12 -1.88 22.37
N ASN A 561 -3.84 -1.82 22.69
CA ASN A 561 -3.26 -2.25 23.96
C ASN A 561 -2.42 -1.13 24.56
N PHE A 562 -2.86 -0.59 25.71
CA PHE A 562 -2.13 0.40 26.50
C PHE A 562 -1.14 -0.32 27.43
N THR A 563 0.15 -0.25 27.11
CA THR A 563 1.25 -0.83 27.91
C THR A 563 1.59 -0.02 29.16
N HIS A 564 1.16 1.25 29.20
CA HIS A 564 1.24 2.12 30.37
C HIS A 564 0.03 3.06 30.35
N PHE A 565 -0.61 3.30 31.49
CA PHE A 565 -1.72 4.26 31.59
C PHE A 565 -1.83 4.85 32.99
N ASN A 566 -1.55 6.14 33.13
CA ASN A 566 -1.60 6.92 34.35
C ASN A 566 -2.06 8.35 34.02
N VAL A 567 -3.37 8.55 34.08
CA VAL A 567 -4.08 9.80 33.74
C VAL A 567 -4.83 10.27 34.98
N GLU A 568 -4.95 11.57 35.24
CA GLU A 568 -5.73 12.04 36.38
C GLU A 568 -7.20 11.57 36.29
N GLY A 569 -7.72 11.01 37.37
CA GLY A 569 -9.14 10.73 37.48
C GLY A 569 -9.44 9.54 38.37
N MET A 570 -10.70 9.46 38.80
CA MET A 570 -11.23 8.31 39.53
C MET A 570 -12.00 7.43 38.54
N LYS A 571 -11.66 6.13 38.49
CA LYS A 571 -12.11 5.16 37.47
C LYS A 571 -13.63 5.05 37.29
N THR A 572 -14.42 5.56 38.22
CA THR A 572 -15.89 5.52 38.22
C THR A 572 -16.56 6.63 37.42
N GLU A 573 -15.93 7.81 37.28
CA GLU A 573 -16.58 8.99 36.69
C GLU A 573 -15.75 9.72 35.62
N CYS A 574 -14.42 9.62 35.65
CA CYS A 574 -13.52 10.23 34.66
C CYS A 574 -13.87 11.69 34.28
N ALA A 575 -14.15 12.49 35.31
CA ALA A 575 -14.62 13.87 35.20
C ALA A 575 -13.51 14.92 35.02
N TYR A 576 -12.25 14.53 35.28
CA TYR A 576 -11.04 15.34 35.09
C TYR A 576 -10.42 14.99 33.74
N ASP A 577 -9.24 14.39 33.74
CA ASP A 577 -8.58 13.91 32.54
C ASP A 577 -9.11 12.53 32.13
N TYR A 578 -9.16 12.27 30.83
CA TYR A 578 -9.60 10.97 30.32
C TYR A 578 -9.13 10.67 28.92
N VAL A 579 -9.03 9.37 28.62
CA VAL A 579 -8.94 8.82 27.27
C VAL A 579 -10.30 8.22 26.92
N LEU A 580 -10.90 8.68 25.84
CA LEU A 580 -12.17 8.20 25.31
C LEU A 580 -11.93 7.50 23.98
N ILE A 581 -12.46 6.30 23.78
CA ILE A 581 -12.42 5.57 22.51
C ILE A 581 -13.85 5.50 21.94
N GLU A 582 -14.02 6.05 20.74
CA GLU A 582 -15.25 5.99 19.95
C GLU A 582 -15.07 5.00 18.78
N ASP A 583 -16.01 4.07 18.61
CA ASP A 583 -16.17 3.22 17.42
C ASP A 583 -17.23 3.82 16.49
N GLU A 584 -17.00 3.81 15.16
CA GLU A 584 -17.96 4.32 14.16
C GLU A 584 -19.30 3.54 14.18
N GLU A 585 -19.32 2.30 14.68
CA GLU A 585 -20.55 1.49 14.86
C GLU A 585 -21.28 1.71 16.21
N GLY A 586 -20.77 2.58 17.08
CA GLY A 586 -21.51 3.10 18.25
C GLY A 586 -21.06 2.64 19.64
N GLY A 587 -19.87 2.06 19.77
CA GLY A 587 -19.21 1.85 21.06
C GLY A 587 -18.52 3.13 21.57
N GLU A 588 -18.71 3.50 22.83
CA GLU A 588 -17.99 4.58 23.52
C GLU A 588 -17.45 4.04 24.85
N GLU A 589 -16.13 4.02 25.03
CA GLU A 589 -15.48 3.64 26.29
C GLU A 589 -14.55 4.73 26.81
N ARG A 590 -14.59 5.02 28.12
CA ARG A 590 -13.84 6.10 28.77
C ARG A 590 -12.96 5.57 29.89
N TYR A 591 -11.69 5.96 29.88
CA TYR A 591 -10.66 5.51 30.82
C TYR A 591 -9.95 6.69 31.47
N CYS A 592 -9.63 6.57 32.75
CA CYS A 592 -8.88 7.53 33.55
C CYS A 592 -8.29 6.84 34.78
N GLY A 593 -7.39 7.49 35.52
CA GLY A 593 -6.70 6.90 36.66
C GLY A 593 -5.45 6.11 36.26
N ASP A 594 -4.98 5.27 37.19
CA ASP A 594 -3.73 4.49 37.07
C ASP A 594 -4.04 3.01 36.82
N TYR A 595 -3.44 2.42 35.78
CA TYR A 595 -3.56 1.01 35.43
C TYR A 595 -2.17 0.36 35.42
N THR A 596 -2.00 -0.60 36.32
CA THR A 596 -0.77 -1.39 36.49
C THR A 596 -0.74 -2.67 35.65
N GLN A 597 -1.84 -2.97 34.94
CA GLN A 597 -1.95 -4.04 33.94
C GLN A 597 -2.27 -3.40 32.57
N PRO A 598 -1.91 -4.07 31.45
CA PRO A 598 -2.20 -3.53 30.12
C PRO A 598 -3.71 -3.49 29.84
N LEU A 599 -4.21 -2.31 29.49
CA LEU A 599 -5.62 -2.13 29.11
C LEU A 599 -5.78 -2.48 27.63
N VAL A 600 -6.65 -3.43 27.30
CA VAL A 600 -6.91 -3.86 25.92
C VAL A 600 -8.34 -3.51 25.52
N TYR A 601 -8.47 -2.87 24.35
CA TYR A 601 -9.74 -2.53 23.72
C TYR A 601 -9.77 -3.14 22.31
N THR A 602 -10.91 -3.71 21.90
CA THR A 602 -11.10 -4.30 20.57
C THR A 602 -12.29 -3.63 19.89
N SER A 603 -12.08 -3.04 18.71
CA SER A 603 -13.14 -2.39 17.96
C SER A 603 -14.04 -3.39 17.24
N THR A 604 -15.29 -2.99 17.01
CA THR A 604 -16.26 -3.70 16.19
C THR A 604 -16.19 -3.31 14.70
N SER A 605 -15.79 -2.08 14.39
CA SER A 605 -15.55 -1.60 13.01
C SER A 605 -14.07 -1.50 12.64
N ASN A 606 -13.78 -1.13 11.39
CA ASN A 606 -12.43 -0.84 10.89
C ASN A 606 -11.95 0.58 11.20
N ARG A 607 -12.66 1.35 12.04
CA ARG A 607 -12.30 2.75 12.35
C ARG A 607 -12.66 3.14 13.78
N ILE A 608 -11.66 3.66 14.49
CA ILE A 608 -11.83 4.20 15.85
C ILE A 608 -11.28 5.61 15.96
N LYS A 609 -11.82 6.38 16.91
CA LYS A 609 -11.23 7.64 17.36
C LYS A 609 -10.84 7.52 18.82
N VAL A 610 -9.59 7.84 19.14
CA VAL A 610 -9.09 7.94 20.51
C VAL A 610 -8.91 9.41 20.86
N HIS A 611 -9.63 9.88 21.87
CA HIS A 611 -9.71 11.25 22.34
C HIS A 611 -9.06 11.35 23.73
N PHE A 612 -7.89 11.97 23.86
CA PHE A 612 -7.32 12.30 25.18
C PHE A 612 -7.61 13.77 25.51
N VAL A 613 -8.21 14.01 26.67
CA VAL A 613 -8.52 15.34 27.19
C VAL A 613 -7.87 15.50 28.56
N SER A 614 -7.19 16.63 28.77
CA SER A 614 -6.69 17.06 30.09
C SER A 614 -7.22 18.43 30.51
N ASP A 615 -7.42 18.62 31.81
CA ASP A 615 -7.93 19.84 32.44
C ASP A 615 -6.81 20.85 32.75
N ASN A 616 -7.06 21.91 33.51
CA ASN A 616 -6.06 22.95 33.77
C ASN A 616 -5.09 22.65 34.93
N SER A 617 -5.08 21.41 35.44
CA SER A 617 -4.39 21.00 36.65
C SER A 617 -3.66 19.65 36.50
N VAL A 618 -3.54 18.90 37.60
CA VAL A 618 -2.65 17.76 37.91
C VAL A 618 -2.15 16.93 36.70
N GLU A 619 -0.91 17.21 36.31
CA GLU A 619 -0.22 16.48 35.25
C GLU A 619 0.29 15.10 35.76
N LYS A 620 0.00 14.02 35.02
CA LYS A 620 0.50 12.65 35.28
C LYS A 620 1.38 12.14 34.13
N SER A 621 2.03 10.98 34.30
CA SER A 621 2.95 10.42 33.29
C SER A 621 2.25 10.02 31.98
N GLY A 622 0.92 9.91 31.97
CA GLY A 622 0.12 9.71 30.77
C GLY A 622 0.04 8.26 30.35
N PHE A 623 0.00 7.99 29.05
CA PHE A 623 -0.20 6.65 28.52
C PHE A 623 0.68 6.33 27.31
N ALA A 624 0.92 5.04 27.13
CA ALA A 624 1.58 4.45 25.98
C ALA A 624 0.71 3.33 25.44
N ALA A 625 0.38 3.37 24.15
CA ALA A 625 -0.41 2.36 23.49
C ALA A 625 0.24 1.89 22.20
N TYR A 626 0.00 0.62 21.86
CA TYR A 626 0.14 0.11 20.51
C TYR A 626 -1.22 -0.40 20.01
N PHE A 627 -1.41 -0.41 18.71
CA PHE A 627 -2.55 -1.06 18.08
C PHE A 627 -2.09 -1.98 16.97
N ILE A 628 -2.93 -2.97 16.68
CA ILE A 628 -2.80 -3.92 15.59
C ILE A 628 -4.15 -4.04 14.89
N THR A 629 -4.13 -4.19 13.58
CA THR A 629 -5.33 -4.50 12.80
C THR A 629 -5.38 -5.99 12.54
N ASP A 630 -6.55 -6.57 12.71
CA ASP A 630 -6.78 -8.00 12.63
C ASP A 630 -7.98 -8.29 11.73
N LEU A 631 -7.95 -9.36 10.93
CA LEU A 631 -9.08 -9.73 10.09
C LEU A 631 -9.91 -10.76 10.85
N ASP A 632 -11.10 -10.39 11.31
CA ASP A 632 -11.99 -11.36 11.97
C ASP A 632 -12.59 -12.31 10.90
N GLU A 633 -11.87 -13.39 10.60
CA GLU A 633 -12.31 -14.39 9.64
C GLU A 633 -13.56 -15.15 10.13
N CYS A 634 -13.79 -15.21 11.44
CA CYS A 634 -14.96 -15.86 12.03
C CYS A 634 -16.27 -15.13 11.70
N ARG A 635 -16.26 -13.81 11.44
CA ARG A 635 -17.43 -13.06 10.95
C ARG A 635 -18.00 -13.57 9.63
N LYS A 636 -17.20 -14.27 8.82
CA LYS A 636 -17.62 -14.77 7.51
C LYS A 636 -17.64 -16.29 7.48
N ASP A 637 -18.84 -16.85 7.52
CA ASP A 637 -19.09 -18.30 7.44
C ASP A 637 -18.32 -19.11 8.54
N LYS A 638 -18.15 -18.51 9.72
CA LYS A 638 -17.35 -19.05 10.84
C LYS A 638 -15.91 -19.44 10.43
N GLY A 639 -15.29 -18.75 9.47
CA GLY A 639 -13.99 -19.17 8.93
C GLY A 639 -14.00 -20.57 8.28
N GLY A 640 -15.16 -21.14 7.95
CA GLY A 640 -15.30 -22.53 7.53
C GLY A 640 -15.19 -23.56 8.66
N CYS A 641 -15.31 -23.16 9.92
CA CYS A 641 -15.38 -24.07 11.07
C CYS A 641 -16.77 -24.71 11.21
N GLN A 642 -16.83 -26.03 11.45
CA GLN A 642 -18.09 -26.76 11.58
C GLN A 642 -18.95 -26.29 12.77
N GLN A 643 -18.32 -26.05 13.93
CA GLN A 643 -19.01 -25.68 15.19
C GLN A 643 -18.62 -24.28 15.66
N LEU A 644 -17.48 -24.12 16.32
CA LEU A 644 -17.02 -22.85 16.88
C LEU A 644 -15.83 -22.32 16.07
N CYS A 645 -15.75 -21.00 15.92
CA CYS A 645 -14.60 -20.31 15.35
C CYS A 645 -14.11 -19.33 16.40
N VAL A 646 -12.83 -19.43 16.76
CA VAL A 646 -12.16 -18.53 17.68
C VAL A 646 -11.14 -17.74 16.89
N ASN A 647 -11.41 -16.45 16.77
CA ASN A 647 -10.52 -15.52 16.10
C ASN A 647 -9.26 -15.30 16.94
N THR A 648 -8.10 -15.18 16.31
CA THR A 648 -6.80 -14.95 16.94
C THR A 648 -6.07 -13.83 16.22
N ILE A 649 -4.97 -13.33 16.77
CA ILE A 649 -4.24 -12.22 16.14
C ILE A 649 -3.54 -12.71 14.87
N GLY A 650 -4.06 -12.30 13.70
CA GLY A 650 -3.54 -12.61 12.37
C GLY A 650 -3.96 -13.96 11.79
N SER A 651 -4.95 -14.63 12.39
CA SER A 651 -5.51 -15.92 11.96
C SER A 651 -6.76 -16.26 12.77
N TYR A 652 -7.48 -17.31 12.43
CA TYR A 652 -8.48 -17.94 13.30
C TYR A 652 -8.10 -19.40 13.58
N ARG A 653 -8.82 -20.03 14.51
CA ARG A 653 -8.82 -21.49 14.71
C ARG A 653 -10.24 -21.99 14.92
N CYS A 654 -10.49 -23.23 14.52
CA CYS A 654 -11.75 -23.90 14.78
C CYS A 654 -11.72 -24.63 16.13
N GLU A 655 -12.84 -24.56 16.85
CA GLU A 655 -13.06 -25.28 18.10
C GLU A 655 -14.40 -26.03 18.02
N CYS A 656 -14.59 -26.99 18.92
CA CYS A 656 -15.73 -27.90 18.90
C CYS A 656 -16.56 -27.78 20.17
N GLU A 657 -17.86 -28.03 20.06
CA GLU A 657 -18.77 -28.02 21.21
C GLU A 657 -18.51 -29.23 22.12
N SER A 658 -18.83 -29.11 23.41
CA SER A 658 -18.59 -30.13 24.43
C SER A 658 -19.06 -31.53 24.01
N GLY A 659 -18.10 -32.47 23.90
CA GLY A 659 -18.34 -33.83 23.40
C GLY A 659 -17.74 -34.12 22.01
N TYR A 660 -17.23 -33.11 21.32
CA TYR A 660 -16.55 -33.25 20.03
C TYR A 660 -15.08 -32.78 20.13
N VAL A 661 -14.21 -33.35 19.30
CA VAL A 661 -12.81 -32.92 19.14
C VAL A 661 -12.56 -32.53 17.70
N LEU A 662 -11.60 -31.62 17.48
CA LEU A 662 -11.26 -31.18 16.13
C LEU A 662 -10.68 -32.33 15.31
N ALA A 663 -11.16 -32.47 14.08
CA ALA A 663 -10.69 -33.44 13.12
C ALA A 663 -9.32 -33.02 12.53
N ASP A 664 -8.65 -33.97 11.88
CA ASP A 664 -7.27 -33.80 11.41
C ASP A 664 -7.17 -32.81 10.23
N ASP A 665 -8.31 -32.34 9.72
CA ASP A 665 -8.44 -31.25 8.74
C ASP A 665 -8.44 -29.84 9.36
N GLY A 666 -8.51 -29.72 10.69
CA GLY A 666 -8.51 -28.45 11.41
C GLY A 666 -9.81 -27.64 11.34
N HIS A 667 -10.88 -28.19 10.74
CA HIS A 667 -12.14 -27.47 10.50
C HIS A 667 -13.39 -28.23 10.98
N ASN A 668 -13.41 -29.55 10.83
CA ASN A 668 -14.54 -30.39 11.22
C ASN A 668 -14.41 -30.91 12.66
N CYS A 669 -15.53 -31.31 13.25
CA CYS A 669 -15.61 -31.78 14.62
C CYS A 669 -16.09 -33.25 14.62
N LYS A 670 -15.20 -34.16 15.05
CA LYS A 670 -15.45 -35.60 15.19
C LYS A 670 -15.88 -35.92 16.63
N GLU A 671 -16.66 -36.98 16.85
CA GLU A 671 -17.04 -37.41 18.21
C GLU A 671 -15.79 -37.59 19.08
N GLY A 672 -15.73 -36.84 20.18
CA GLY A 672 -14.62 -36.89 21.12
C GLY A 672 -14.73 -38.09 22.05
N GLY A 673 -13.59 -38.69 22.39
CA GLY A 673 -13.54 -39.51 23.60
C GLY A 673 -13.91 -38.62 24.78
N CYS A 674 -14.88 -39.02 25.60
CA CYS A 674 -15.39 -38.19 26.70
C CYS A 674 -14.47 -38.24 27.93
N HIS A 675 -13.17 -38.00 27.71
CA HIS A 675 -12.16 -37.78 28.74
C HIS A 675 -11.73 -36.32 28.66
N LEU A 676 -12.11 -35.54 29.67
CA LEU A 676 -11.83 -34.10 29.76
C LEU A 676 -10.86 -33.85 30.90
N GLN A 677 -9.86 -33.00 30.66
CA GLN A 677 -8.98 -32.48 31.69
C GLN A 677 -9.22 -30.98 31.81
N LEU A 678 -9.49 -30.51 33.02
CA LEU A 678 -9.98 -29.16 33.32
C LEU A 678 -8.99 -28.47 34.26
N HIS A 679 -8.43 -27.36 33.79
CA HIS A 679 -7.39 -26.60 34.48
C HIS A 679 -7.83 -25.21 34.94
N ASP A 680 -8.98 -24.73 34.44
CA ASP A 680 -9.54 -23.46 34.84
C ASP A 680 -9.93 -23.49 36.33
N PRO A 681 -9.85 -22.34 37.03
CA PRO A 681 -10.16 -22.27 38.45
C PRO A 681 -11.66 -22.39 38.74
N ASP A 682 -12.52 -22.16 37.76
CA ASP A 682 -13.97 -22.29 37.85
C ASP A 682 -14.55 -22.59 36.46
N GLY A 683 -15.72 -23.24 36.42
CA GLY A 683 -16.37 -23.54 35.15
C GLY A 683 -17.64 -24.38 35.26
N GLU A 684 -18.26 -24.60 34.10
CA GLU A 684 -19.45 -25.45 33.93
C GLU A 684 -19.07 -26.77 33.25
N ILE A 685 -19.63 -27.87 33.71
CA ILE A 685 -19.59 -29.17 33.06
C ILE A 685 -21.00 -29.70 32.81
N THR A 686 -21.16 -30.44 31.73
CA THR A 686 -22.40 -31.13 31.39
C THR A 686 -22.12 -32.56 30.98
N SER A 687 -23.11 -33.44 31.18
CA SER A 687 -23.10 -34.77 30.57
C SER A 687 -23.15 -34.67 29.04
N PRO A 688 -22.58 -35.61 28.27
CA PRO A 688 -22.62 -35.55 26.82
C PRO A 688 -24.07 -35.47 26.30
N ASN A 689 -24.29 -34.63 25.27
CA ASN A 689 -25.60 -34.29 24.68
C ASN A 689 -26.57 -33.45 25.54
N PHE A 690 -26.23 -33.04 26.77
CA PHE A 690 -27.11 -32.17 27.58
C PHE A 690 -27.56 -30.93 26.79
N PRO A 691 -28.85 -30.52 26.81
CA PRO A 691 -29.94 -30.99 27.66
C PRO A 691 -30.74 -32.19 27.11
N PHE A 692 -30.29 -32.81 26.02
CA PHE A 692 -30.87 -34.02 25.43
C PHE A 692 -30.33 -35.29 26.11
N ASP A 693 -30.89 -36.45 25.73
CA ASP A 693 -30.52 -37.71 26.36
C ASP A 693 -29.06 -38.11 26.08
N TYR A 694 -28.32 -38.50 27.13
CA TYR A 694 -26.93 -38.92 27.01
C TYR A 694 -26.74 -40.23 26.21
N PRO A 695 -25.56 -40.44 25.59
CA PRO A 695 -25.25 -41.66 24.87
C PRO A 695 -25.12 -42.87 25.81
N LYS A 696 -25.61 -44.02 25.34
CA LYS A 696 -25.64 -45.29 26.07
C LYS A 696 -24.33 -46.07 25.93
N GLY A 697 -23.98 -46.87 26.92
CA GLY A 697 -22.80 -47.75 26.88
C GLY A 697 -21.47 -47.00 26.84
N LYS A 698 -21.42 -45.79 27.42
CA LYS A 698 -20.25 -44.91 27.48
C LYS A 698 -19.74 -44.77 28.93
N THR A 699 -18.43 -44.64 29.06
CA THR A 699 -17.76 -44.22 30.29
C THR A 699 -17.03 -42.93 30.00
N CYS A 700 -17.37 -41.88 30.74
CA CYS A 700 -16.87 -40.52 30.55
C CYS A 700 -16.21 -40.02 31.83
N ASN A 701 -15.06 -39.36 31.69
CA ASN A 701 -14.21 -38.99 32.81
C ASN A 701 -13.89 -37.49 32.74
N TRP A 702 -13.91 -36.81 33.88
CA TRP A 702 -13.48 -35.42 34.02
C TRP A 702 -12.41 -35.36 35.12
N HIS A 703 -11.20 -34.94 34.75
CA HIS A 703 -10.09 -34.73 35.68
C HIS A 703 -9.92 -33.23 35.91
N PHE A 704 -10.28 -32.77 37.10
CA PHE A 704 -10.15 -31.37 37.51
C PHE A 704 -8.81 -31.21 38.22
N VAL A 705 -8.03 -30.21 37.82
CA VAL A 705 -6.73 -29.88 38.41
C VAL A 705 -6.68 -28.38 38.65
N THR A 706 -6.79 -27.97 39.91
CA THR A 706 -6.65 -26.57 40.32
C THR A 706 -5.24 -26.26 40.83
N THR A 707 -4.96 -24.98 41.05
CA THR A 707 -3.71 -24.42 41.55
C THR A 707 -3.28 -25.05 42.89
N PRO A 708 -1.99 -25.40 43.08
CA PRO A 708 -1.52 -26.05 44.31
C PRO A 708 -1.87 -25.29 45.60
N GLY A 709 -2.32 -26.05 46.61
CA GLY A 709 -2.81 -25.50 47.87
C GLY A 709 -4.28 -25.04 47.83
N HIS A 710 -4.94 -25.04 46.68
CA HIS A 710 -6.40 -24.93 46.58
C HIS A 710 -7.04 -26.32 46.54
N ARG A 711 -8.35 -26.35 46.76
CA ARG A 711 -9.21 -27.53 46.60
C ARG A 711 -10.36 -27.18 45.66
N LEU A 712 -11.05 -28.19 45.16
CA LEU A 712 -12.21 -28.04 44.29
C LEU A 712 -13.50 -28.20 45.09
N LEU A 713 -14.52 -27.44 44.70
CA LEU A 713 -15.91 -27.59 45.08
C LEU A 713 -16.70 -27.89 43.80
N LEU A 714 -17.51 -28.95 43.81
CA LEU A 714 -18.38 -29.36 42.72
C LEU A 714 -19.83 -29.33 43.20
N ALA A 715 -20.66 -28.52 42.55
CA ALA A 715 -22.08 -28.34 42.87
C ALA A 715 -22.93 -28.71 41.64
N PHE A 716 -23.92 -29.57 41.80
CA PHE A 716 -24.83 -29.96 40.73
C PHE A 716 -26.06 -29.02 40.70
N GLU A 717 -26.44 -28.56 39.51
CA GLU A 717 -27.66 -27.74 39.31
C GLU A 717 -28.82 -28.59 38.79
N GLU A 718 -28.58 -29.36 37.72
CA GLU A 718 -29.53 -30.35 37.20
C GLU A 718 -28.91 -31.75 37.26
N PHE A 719 -29.72 -32.74 37.66
CA PHE A 719 -29.30 -34.14 37.73
C PHE A 719 -30.48 -35.08 37.41
N ALA A 720 -30.35 -35.86 36.35
CA ALA A 720 -31.35 -36.81 35.87
C ALA A 720 -30.66 -38.00 35.15
N LEU A 721 -30.36 -39.06 35.90
CA LEU A 721 -29.84 -40.35 35.43
C LEU A 721 -30.89 -41.47 35.59
N GLU A 722 -30.60 -42.68 35.12
CA GLU A 722 -31.43 -43.84 35.45
C GLU A 722 -31.50 -44.07 36.97
N GLU A 723 -32.67 -44.46 37.47
CA GLU A 723 -32.92 -44.62 38.91
C GLU A 723 -32.76 -46.09 39.32
N HIS A 724 -31.88 -46.35 40.29
CA HIS A 724 -31.65 -47.70 40.83
C HIS A 724 -31.24 -47.65 42.31
N ASN A 725 -31.79 -48.53 43.14
CA ASN A 725 -31.57 -48.57 44.61
C ASN A 725 -30.10 -48.68 45.07
N MET A 726 -29.18 -49.03 44.18
CA MET A 726 -27.73 -49.11 44.42
C MET A 726 -26.91 -48.49 43.27
N CYS A 727 -27.51 -47.61 42.45
CA CYS A 727 -26.84 -46.92 41.33
C CYS A 727 -25.96 -47.83 40.45
N LYS A 728 -26.52 -48.97 40.01
CA LYS A 728 -25.78 -50.03 39.29
C LYS A 728 -25.87 -49.90 37.76
N TYR A 729 -26.90 -49.20 37.28
CA TYR A 729 -27.03 -48.81 35.88
C TYR A 729 -26.28 -47.49 35.69
N ASP A 730 -26.92 -46.47 35.12
CA ASP A 730 -26.33 -45.17 34.92
C ASP A 730 -26.03 -44.45 36.24
N HIS A 731 -24.78 -44.04 36.44
CA HIS A 731 -24.35 -43.35 37.65
C HIS A 731 -23.17 -42.41 37.40
N VAL A 732 -23.01 -41.46 38.32
CA VAL A 732 -21.82 -40.61 38.44
C VAL A 732 -21.12 -40.95 39.75
N GLU A 733 -19.83 -41.26 39.67
CA GLU A 733 -18.94 -41.44 40.82
C GLU A 733 -17.88 -40.33 40.86
N VAL A 734 -17.58 -39.82 42.05
CA VAL A 734 -16.62 -38.73 42.26
C VAL A 734 -15.54 -39.19 43.22
N PHE A 735 -14.28 -38.95 42.89
CA PHE A 735 -13.10 -39.42 43.61
C PHE A 735 -12.19 -38.26 44.04
N ASP A 736 -11.62 -38.36 45.24
CA ASP A 736 -10.74 -37.35 45.85
C ASP A 736 -9.27 -37.52 45.42
N GLY A 737 -9.01 -37.24 44.14
CA GLY A 737 -7.67 -37.34 43.55
C GLY A 737 -7.69 -37.19 42.04
N GLY A 738 -6.62 -37.63 41.37
CA GLY A 738 -6.46 -37.49 39.92
C GLY A 738 -6.97 -38.66 39.06
N ASP A 739 -7.47 -39.74 39.68
CA ASP A 739 -7.90 -40.95 38.98
C ASP A 739 -8.97 -41.74 39.76
N ALA A 740 -9.50 -42.80 39.15
CA ALA A 740 -10.49 -43.71 39.73
C ALA A 740 -9.90 -44.77 40.70
N GLN A 741 -8.65 -44.63 41.15
CA GLN A 741 -8.08 -45.39 42.27
C GLN A 741 -8.07 -44.57 43.57
N ALA A 742 -8.30 -43.25 43.48
CA ALA A 742 -8.45 -42.38 44.64
C ALA A 742 -9.72 -42.71 45.45
N PRO A 743 -9.85 -42.22 46.71
CA PRO A 743 -11.02 -42.47 47.54
C PRO A 743 -12.31 -41.91 46.93
N SER A 744 -13.34 -42.74 46.79
CA SER A 744 -14.67 -42.30 46.32
C SER A 744 -15.37 -41.44 47.38
N LEU A 745 -15.76 -40.22 46.97
CA LEU A 745 -16.54 -39.25 47.76
C LEU A 745 -18.05 -39.52 47.65
N GLY A 746 -18.50 -40.25 46.62
CA GLY A 746 -19.89 -40.66 46.48
C GLY A 746 -20.25 -41.19 45.08
N VAL A 747 -21.31 -42.00 45.04
CA VAL A 747 -21.94 -42.54 43.82
C VAL A 747 -23.39 -42.08 43.76
N PHE A 748 -23.80 -41.51 42.63
CA PHE A 748 -25.09 -40.81 42.48
C PHE A 748 -25.83 -41.27 41.22
N CYS A 749 -27.17 -41.40 41.31
CA CYS A 749 -28.06 -41.79 40.22
C CYS A 749 -29.50 -41.29 40.45
N GLY A 750 -30.40 -41.52 39.49
CA GLY A 750 -31.78 -41.01 39.53
C GLY A 750 -31.90 -39.50 39.32
N ASN A 751 -32.97 -38.89 39.86
CA ASN A 751 -33.32 -37.48 39.64
C ASN A 751 -33.07 -36.57 40.87
N GLY A 752 -32.38 -37.07 41.90
CA GLY A 752 -32.03 -36.28 43.08
C GLY A 752 -30.71 -35.55 42.85
N VAL A 753 -30.72 -34.21 42.97
CA VAL A 753 -29.49 -33.41 42.87
C VAL A 753 -28.53 -33.80 44.01
N PRO A 754 -27.28 -34.21 43.72
CA PRO A 754 -26.27 -34.50 44.74
C PRO A 754 -25.96 -33.30 45.64
N PRO A 755 -25.50 -33.51 46.89
CA PRO A 755 -24.96 -32.44 47.71
C PRO A 755 -23.63 -31.92 47.13
N ASP A 756 -23.23 -30.71 47.52
CA ASP A 756 -21.95 -30.14 47.12
C ASP A 756 -20.78 -31.00 47.62
N ILE A 757 -19.84 -31.30 46.72
CA ILE A 757 -18.69 -32.18 46.97
C ILE A 757 -17.42 -31.35 46.98
N SER A 758 -16.57 -31.49 47.99
CA SER A 758 -15.27 -30.81 48.04
C SER A 758 -14.11 -31.80 48.17
N SER A 759 -13.06 -31.61 47.39
CA SER A 759 -11.82 -32.41 47.48
C SER A 759 -10.99 -32.05 48.71
N SER A 760 -10.14 -32.96 49.15
CA SER A 760 -9.05 -32.68 50.10
C SER A 760 -7.79 -32.14 49.41
N SER A 761 -7.63 -32.43 48.10
CA SER A 761 -6.46 -32.04 47.30
C SER A 761 -6.78 -31.04 46.19
N ASN A 762 -5.76 -30.57 45.46
CA ASN A 762 -5.93 -29.73 44.28
C ASN A 762 -6.41 -30.51 43.03
N GLN A 763 -6.80 -31.78 43.19
CA GLN A 763 -7.33 -32.63 42.13
C GLN A 763 -8.65 -33.29 42.56
N LEU A 764 -9.55 -33.42 41.60
CA LEU A 764 -10.80 -34.17 41.71
C LEU A 764 -10.97 -34.99 40.42
N PHE A 765 -11.57 -36.17 40.50
CA PHE A 765 -11.85 -37.00 39.34
C PHE A 765 -13.32 -37.43 39.36
N LEU A 766 -14.04 -37.22 38.28
CA LEU A 766 -15.45 -37.62 38.13
C LEU A 766 -15.56 -38.62 36.99
N THR A 767 -16.33 -39.69 37.21
CA THR A 767 -16.64 -40.70 36.19
C THR A 767 -18.15 -40.86 36.06
N MET A 768 -18.69 -40.70 34.85
CA MET A 768 -20.04 -41.09 34.48
C MET A 768 -20.00 -42.43 33.75
N VAL A 769 -20.70 -43.43 34.26
CA VAL A 769 -20.86 -44.73 33.60
C VAL A 769 -22.30 -44.87 33.13
N THR A 770 -22.49 -45.32 31.90
CA THR A 770 -23.82 -45.60 31.33
C THR A 770 -23.93 -47.02 30.77
N ASP A 771 -25.10 -47.60 30.92
CA ASP A 771 -25.47 -48.95 30.52
C ASP A 771 -26.05 -48.96 29.09
N ALA A 772 -26.39 -50.14 28.54
CA ALA A 772 -26.86 -50.26 27.16
C ALA A 772 -28.31 -49.78 26.92
N SER A 773 -29.01 -49.30 27.96
CA SER A 773 -30.45 -49.07 28.00
C SER A 773 -30.86 -47.65 28.41
N VAL A 774 -31.61 -47.41 29.48
CA VAL A 774 -32.44 -46.20 29.66
C VAL A 774 -31.66 -44.88 29.81
N ALA A 775 -31.53 -44.09 28.74
CA ALA A 775 -30.95 -42.75 28.83
C ALA A 775 -31.93 -41.68 29.36
N ARG A 776 -31.38 -40.59 29.88
CA ARG A 776 -32.07 -39.40 30.43
C ARG A 776 -31.30 -38.13 30.04
N ARG A 777 -31.84 -36.94 30.38
CA ARG A 777 -31.21 -35.63 30.11
C ARG A 777 -29.80 -35.46 30.70
N GLY A 778 -29.43 -36.24 31.71
CA GLY A 778 -28.10 -36.22 32.30
C GLY A 778 -27.93 -35.15 33.37
N PHE A 779 -26.78 -34.49 33.43
CA PHE A 779 -26.45 -33.52 34.47
C PHE A 779 -25.82 -32.24 33.94
N LYS A 780 -26.00 -31.17 34.71
CA LYS A 780 -25.26 -29.90 34.63
C LYS A 780 -24.72 -29.58 36.02
N ALA A 781 -23.43 -29.29 36.10
CA ALA A 781 -22.75 -28.98 37.35
C ALA A 781 -21.73 -27.85 37.16
N PHE A 782 -21.44 -27.15 38.24
CA PHE A 782 -20.42 -26.10 38.30
C PHE A 782 -19.32 -26.54 39.24
N TYR A 783 -18.08 -26.25 38.88
CA TYR A 783 -16.93 -26.45 39.74
C TYR A 783 -16.24 -25.12 40.01
N SER A 784 -15.63 -24.98 41.19
CA SER A 784 -14.85 -23.81 41.57
C SER A 784 -13.71 -24.14 42.51
N SER A 785 -12.64 -23.37 42.39
CA SER A 785 -11.43 -23.46 43.20
C SER A 785 -11.62 -22.68 44.49
N VAL A 786 -11.62 -23.39 45.61
CA VAL A 786 -11.74 -22.83 46.95
C VAL A 786 -10.37 -22.85 47.61
N CYS A 787 -9.93 -21.71 48.13
CA CYS A 787 -8.66 -21.63 48.85
C CYS A 787 -8.74 -22.31 50.24
N GLY A 788 -7.58 -22.72 50.75
CA GLY A 788 -7.47 -23.40 52.05
C GLY A 788 -7.83 -24.89 52.00
N GLY A 789 -7.54 -25.60 53.10
CA GLY A 789 -7.70 -27.05 53.21
C GLY A 789 -6.68 -27.68 54.17
N GLU A 790 -6.71 -29.00 54.30
CA GLU A 790 -5.66 -29.76 55.02
C GLU A 790 -4.60 -30.23 54.03
N LEU A 791 -3.34 -29.80 54.24
CA LEU A 791 -2.20 -30.12 53.37
C LEU A 791 -1.23 -31.04 54.12
N LYS A 792 -0.62 -32.00 53.42
CA LYS A 792 0.39 -32.90 54.01
C LYS A 792 1.80 -32.46 53.65
N ALA A 793 2.63 -32.18 54.65
CA ALA A 793 4.04 -31.84 54.45
C ALA A 793 4.88 -33.12 54.32
N GLU A 794 5.41 -33.36 53.11
CA GLU A 794 6.34 -34.46 52.79
C GLU A 794 7.77 -33.94 52.60
N GLU A 795 8.76 -34.79 52.33
CA GLU A 795 10.15 -34.31 52.11
C GLU A 795 10.32 -33.52 50.81
N THR A 796 9.42 -33.73 49.85
CA THR A 796 9.27 -32.92 48.63
C THR A 796 8.63 -31.56 48.94
N VAL A 797 8.99 -30.54 48.15
CA VAL A 797 8.44 -29.19 48.31
C VAL A 797 7.02 -29.15 47.72
N GLY A 798 6.04 -28.83 48.55
CA GLY A 798 4.69 -28.44 48.14
C GLY A 798 4.59 -26.91 47.99
N PHE A 799 3.62 -26.45 47.20
CA PHE A 799 3.37 -25.04 46.94
C PHE A 799 1.96 -24.64 47.40
N ILE A 800 1.83 -23.40 47.86
CA ILE A 800 0.58 -22.71 48.20
C ILE A 800 0.58 -21.39 47.45
N TYR A 801 -0.44 -21.17 46.64
CA TYR A 801 -0.68 -19.89 45.97
C TYR A 801 -1.81 -19.15 46.69
N SER A 802 -1.64 -17.85 46.90
CA SER A 802 -2.62 -16.99 47.58
C SER A 802 -4.03 -17.03 46.98
N HIS A 803 -4.15 -17.16 45.67
CA HIS A 803 -5.40 -17.23 44.92
C HIS A 803 -5.24 -18.15 43.70
N ALA A 804 -6.35 -18.60 43.11
CA ALA A 804 -6.31 -19.63 42.06
C ALA A 804 -5.68 -19.10 40.76
N ARG A 805 -5.95 -17.85 40.39
CA ARG A 805 -5.49 -17.17 39.16
C ARG A 805 -4.11 -16.50 39.29
N TYR A 806 -3.21 -17.02 40.14
CA TYR A 806 -1.96 -16.36 40.54
C TYR A 806 -1.04 -15.90 39.39
N SER A 807 -1.04 -16.61 38.26
CA SER A 807 -0.27 -16.20 37.08
C SER A 807 -0.74 -14.84 36.55
N ASP A 808 -2.05 -14.65 36.42
CA ASP A 808 -2.63 -13.69 35.49
C ASP A 808 -3.29 -12.52 36.24
N ASP A 809 -3.95 -12.81 37.35
CA ASP A 809 -4.75 -11.85 38.13
C ASP A 809 -4.09 -11.48 39.48
N LYS A 810 -4.87 -10.79 40.31
CA LYS A 810 -4.62 -10.47 41.71
C LYS A 810 -5.50 -11.36 42.58
N TYR A 811 -5.22 -11.44 43.89
CA TYR A 811 -6.12 -12.13 44.81
C TYR A 811 -7.47 -11.42 44.92
N ASP A 812 -8.52 -12.17 45.23
CA ASP A 812 -9.87 -11.62 45.37
C ASP A 812 -10.03 -10.82 46.67
N LYS A 813 -11.01 -9.90 46.67
CA LYS A 813 -11.48 -9.21 47.88
C LYS A 813 -12.26 -10.15 48.80
N LYS A 814 -12.23 -9.88 50.10
CA LYS A 814 -12.97 -10.60 51.16
C LYS A 814 -12.59 -12.09 51.29
N MET A 815 -11.41 -12.48 50.81
CA MET A 815 -10.88 -13.84 50.96
C MET A 815 -10.59 -14.13 52.44
N ARG A 816 -10.85 -15.38 52.82
CA ARG A 816 -10.48 -15.95 54.13
C ARG A 816 -9.99 -17.37 53.90
N CYS A 817 -8.72 -17.48 53.55
CA CYS A 817 -8.08 -18.72 53.20
C CYS A 817 -7.31 -19.27 54.41
N GLU A 818 -7.56 -20.54 54.75
CA GLU A 818 -6.92 -21.21 55.88
C GLU A 818 -6.31 -22.53 55.44
N TRP A 819 -4.98 -22.61 55.46
CA TRP A 819 -4.23 -23.82 55.11
C TRP A 819 -3.68 -24.48 56.37
N ARG A 820 -4.10 -25.71 56.65
CA ARG A 820 -3.70 -26.52 57.80
C ARG A 820 -2.67 -27.55 57.36
N ILE A 821 -1.39 -27.29 57.62
CA ILE A 821 -0.28 -28.10 57.13
C ILE A 821 0.17 -29.11 58.19
N LEU A 822 0.12 -30.40 57.85
CA LEU A 822 0.37 -31.52 58.75
C LEU A 822 1.59 -32.34 58.31
N ALA A 823 2.59 -32.45 59.17
CA ALA A 823 3.74 -33.32 58.98
C ALA A 823 3.54 -34.71 59.64
N ASP A 824 4.34 -35.67 59.19
CA ASP A 824 4.44 -37.00 59.79
C ASP A 824 4.98 -36.95 61.24
N ALA A 825 4.73 -38.02 62.00
CA ALA A 825 5.06 -38.07 63.41
C ALA A 825 6.57 -37.88 63.68
N GLY A 826 6.92 -36.87 64.49
CA GLY A 826 8.31 -36.52 64.82
C GLY A 826 8.98 -35.54 63.85
N ARG A 827 8.26 -35.04 62.83
CA ARG A 827 8.70 -33.97 61.93
C ARG A 827 7.95 -32.66 62.21
N GLY A 828 8.54 -31.55 61.78
CA GLY A 828 7.91 -30.23 61.70
C GLY A 828 7.68 -29.82 60.24
N VAL A 829 7.05 -28.67 60.05
CA VAL A 829 6.80 -28.02 58.76
C VAL A 829 7.76 -26.84 58.63
N GLU A 830 8.55 -26.81 57.56
CA GLU A 830 9.24 -25.61 57.09
C GLU A 830 8.36 -24.90 56.08
N LEU A 831 8.18 -23.58 56.21
CA LEU A 831 7.42 -22.72 55.30
C LEU A 831 8.28 -21.52 54.88
N ARG A 832 8.38 -21.28 53.57
CA ARG A 832 9.16 -20.20 52.96
C ARG A 832 8.32 -19.46 51.91
N PHE A 833 8.29 -18.14 51.96
CA PHE A 833 7.73 -17.35 50.87
C PHE A 833 8.74 -17.20 49.74
N ALA A 834 8.33 -17.50 48.51
CA ALA A 834 9.11 -17.31 47.29
C ALA A 834 8.78 -15.97 46.62
N GLN A 835 7.52 -15.55 46.69
CA GLN A 835 7.01 -14.24 46.29
C GLN A 835 5.99 -13.75 47.33
N PHE A 836 5.93 -12.44 47.57
CA PHE A 836 5.03 -11.84 48.56
C PHE A 836 4.75 -10.37 48.21
N ASP A 837 3.51 -10.05 47.88
CA ASP A 837 3.00 -8.71 47.54
C ASP A 837 1.54 -8.60 47.99
N LEU A 838 1.30 -8.09 49.21
CA LEU A 838 -0.02 -7.78 49.76
C LEU A 838 -0.17 -6.26 49.93
N GLU A 839 -1.36 -5.77 50.26
CA GLU A 839 -1.56 -4.34 50.56
C GLU A 839 -0.56 -3.87 51.63
N LYS A 840 -0.06 -2.64 51.48
CA LYS A 840 0.99 -2.07 52.33
C LYS A 840 0.43 -1.03 53.28
N GLU A 841 0.18 -1.46 54.51
CA GLU A 841 -0.34 -0.64 55.60
C GLU A 841 0.66 -0.63 56.78
N ALA A 842 0.53 0.31 57.72
CA ALA A 842 1.46 0.52 58.83
C ALA A 842 1.27 -0.45 60.02
N SER A 843 0.05 -0.94 60.29
CA SER A 843 -0.25 -2.00 61.26
C SER A 843 -0.55 -3.37 60.64
N CYS A 844 -0.70 -3.45 59.31
CA CYS A 844 -1.13 -4.61 58.54
C CYS A 844 -2.58 -5.06 58.87
N ASP A 845 -3.49 -4.12 59.10
CA ASP A 845 -4.87 -4.45 59.52
C ASP A 845 -5.86 -4.75 58.37
N PHE A 846 -5.50 -4.44 57.11
CA PHE A 846 -6.31 -4.71 55.91
C PHE A 846 -6.00 -6.10 55.32
N ASP A 847 -5.19 -6.18 54.26
CA ASP A 847 -4.75 -7.45 53.68
C ASP A 847 -3.51 -8.00 54.39
N PHE A 848 -3.63 -9.19 54.98
CA PHE A 848 -2.54 -9.76 55.77
C PHE A 848 -2.45 -11.28 55.75
N VAL A 849 -1.24 -11.75 56.05
CA VAL A 849 -0.91 -13.16 56.27
C VAL A 849 -0.44 -13.39 57.70
N GLU A 850 -1.04 -14.38 58.36
CA GLU A 850 -0.64 -14.91 59.67
C GLU A 850 -0.06 -16.32 59.52
N VAL A 851 1.01 -16.61 60.27
CA VAL A 851 1.59 -17.96 60.38
C VAL A 851 1.53 -18.40 61.84
N PHE A 852 1.06 -19.62 62.11
CA PHE A 852 0.91 -20.18 63.47
C PHE A 852 1.65 -21.52 63.64
N ASP A 853 2.27 -21.71 64.80
CA ASP A 853 2.95 -22.94 65.25
C ASP A 853 1.94 -23.95 65.82
N GLY A 854 0.97 -24.33 65.01
CA GLY A 854 -0.15 -25.19 65.40
C GLY A 854 -1.35 -25.01 64.47
N HIS A 855 -2.50 -25.60 64.82
CA HIS A 855 -3.79 -25.31 64.17
C HIS A 855 -4.69 -24.41 65.06
N ASP A 856 -4.14 -23.88 66.15
CA ASP A 856 -4.87 -23.09 67.14
C ASP A 856 -4.53 -21.60 66.96
N ARG A 857 -5.57 -20.76 66.81
CA ARG A 857 -5.44 -19.30 66.59
C ARG A 857 -5.22 -18.54 67.92
N SER A 858 -4.21 -18.93 68.70
CA SER A 858 -3.81 -18.15 69.89
C SER A 858 -2.57 -17.30 69.59
N ASP A 859 -2.49 -16.11 70.18
CA ASP A 859 -1.32 -15.22 70.08
C ASP A 859 -0.04 -15.90 70.57
N GLU A 860 -0.16 -16.86 71.49
CA GLU A 860 0.97 -17.66 71.94
C GLU A 860 1.58 -18.50 70.80
N HIS A 861 0.79 -19.00 69.85
CA HIS A 861 1.28 -19.78 68.70
C HIS A 861 1.54 -18.93 67.44
N LYS A 862 1.16 -17.65 67.43
CA LYS A 862 1.40 -16.74 66.29
C LYS A 862 2.91 -16.52 66.08
N MET A 863 3.43 -16.97 64.95
CA MET A 863 4.83 -16.77 64.53
C MET A 863 5.06 -15.40 63.89
N GLY A 864 4.04 -14.81 63.27
CA GLY A 864 4.14 -13.48 62.68
C GLY A 864 2.86 -13.00 61.99
N HIS A 865 2.91 -11.73 61.58
CA HIS A 865 1.86 -10.98 60.91
C HIS A 865 2.53 -10.16 59.79
N PHE A 866 2.10 -10.30 58.54
CA PHE A 866 2.81 -9.75 57.39
C PHE A 866 1.87 -9.19 56.34
N CYS A 867 2.22 -8.03 55.79
CA CYS A 867 1.58 -7.36 54.67
C CYS A 867 2.65 -6.64 53.82
N GLY A 868 2.27 -6.00 52.72
CA GLY A 868 3.18 -5.30 51.82
C GLY A 868 4.05 -6.19 50.93
N ASP A 869 5.17 -5.61 50.49
CA ASP A 869 6.08 -6.10 49.44
C ASP A 869 7.37 -6.78 49.98
N GLN A 870 7.49 -6.94 51.30
CA GLN A 870 8.68 -7.50 51.93
C GLN A 870 8.52 -9.00 52.21
N LEU A 871 9.34 -9.81 51.54
CA LEU A 871 9.41 -11.27 51.75
C LEU A 871 9.59 -11.62 53.24
N PRO A 872 8.62 -12.34 53.86
CA PRO A 872 8.74 -12.80 55.24
C PRO A 872 9.91 -13.80 55.43
N PRO A 873 10.41 -13.98 56.66
CA PRO A 873 11.45 -14.97 56.95
C PRO A 873 10.97 -16.42 56.74
N VAL A 874 11.89 -17.37 56.80
CA VAL A 874 11.55 -18.82 56.79
C VAL A 874 11.06 -19.22 58.18
N PHE A 875 9.93 -19.93 58.23
CA PHE A 875 9.33 -20.47 59.45
C PHE A 875 9.58 -21.97 59.55
N VAL A 876 9.78 -22.48 60.78
CA VAL A 876 9.86 -23.92 61.06
C VAL A 876 9.06 -24.19 62.33
N SER A 877 8.08 -25.10 62.27
CA SER A 877 7.25 -25.44 63.43
C SER A 877 8.00 -26.24 64.49
N THR A 878 7.61 -26.06 65.76
CA THR A 878 8.10 -26.86 66.88
C THR A 878 7.35 -28.19 66.99
N GLY A 879 6.08 -28.23 66.56
CA GLY A 879 5.25 -29.43 66.44
C GLY A 879 5.04 -29.87 64.99
N ARG A 880 4.25 -30.94 64.79
CA ARG A 880 3.91 -31.49 63.45
C ARG A 880 2.82 -30.71 62.69
N LYS A 881 2.40 -29.55 63.19
CA LYS A 881 1.28 -28.76 62.72
C LYS A 881 1.73 -27.33 62.47
N MET A 882 1.31 -26.76 61.36
CA MET A 882 1.47 -25.34 61.05
C MET A 882 0.20 -24.85 60.36
N MET A 883 -0.20 -23.61 60.58
CA MET A 883 -1.36 -23.01 59.93
C MET A 883 -0.98 -21.68 59.31
N LEU A 884 -1.40 -21.49 58.07
CA LEU A 884 -1.25 -20.26 57.30
C LEU A 884 -2.64 -19.69 57.07
N VAL A 885 -2.83 -18.40 57.36
CA VAL A 885 -4.09 -17.68 57.15
C VAL A 885 -3.82 -16.48 56.25
N LEU A 886 -4.60 -16.34 55.17
CA LEU A 886 -4.71 -15.12 54.38
C LEU A 886 -6.10 -14.54 54.61
N ASN A 887 -6.16 -13.30 55.08
CA ASN A 887 -7.37 -12.50 55.08
C ASN A 887 -7.18 -11.31 54.14
N THR A 888 -8.20 -11.02 53.35
CA THR A 888 -8.24 -9.79 52.53
C THR A 888 -9.50 -8.98 52.85
N ASP A 889 -9.40 -7.66 52.68
CA ASP A 889 -10.45 -6.70 52.97
C ASP A 889 -11.32 -6.43 51.73
N ASP A 890 -11.97 -5.27 51.60
CA ASP A 890 -12.77 -4.93 50.41
C ASP A 890 -12.20 -3.85 49.49
N SER A 891 -10.88 -3.66 49.57
CA SER A 891 -10.10 -2.68 48.83
C SER A 891 -8.78 -3.27 48.27
N GLU A 892 -7.95 -2.39 47.70
CA GLU A 892 -6.54 -2.54 47.25
C GLU A 892 -5.89 -3.93 47.03
N GLU A 893 -6.38 -4.71 46.07
CA GLU A 893 -5.77 -6.01 45.75
C GLU A 893 -4.34 -5.87 45.17
N ARG A 894 -3.45 -6.83 45.49
CA ARG A 894 -2.05 -6.94 45.03
C ARG A 894 -1.77 -8.31 44.40
N LYS A 895 -0.52 -8.59 43.98
CA LYS A 895 -0.22 -9.85 43.28
C LYS A 895 -0.33 -11.08 44.18
N GLY A 896 -0.28 -10.90 45.51
CA GLY A 896 -0.37 -11.97 46.49
C GLY A 896 0.98 -12.66 46.73
N PHE A 897 0.93 -13.88 47.26
CA PHE A 897 2.12 -14.66 47.57
C PHE A 897 2.13 -16.05 46.92
N VAL A 898 3.36 -16.58 46.78
CA VAL A 898 3.66 -18.00 46.62
C VAL A 898 4.46 -18.45 47.83
N ALA A 899 3.97 -19.46 48.53
CA ALA A 899 4.65 -20.08 49.66
C ALA A 899 4.99 -21.55 49.36
N GLU A 900 6.19 -21.96 49.76
CA GLU A 900 6.72 -23.30 49.66
C GLU A 900 6.70 -23.95 51.04
N TYR A 901 6.24 -25.19 51.15
CA TYR A 901 6.25 -25.94 52.40
C TYR A 901 6.85 -27.33 52.24
N ARG A 902 7.49 -27.85 53.29
CA ARG A 902 8.03 -29.22 53.34
C ARG A 902 8.19 -29.73 54.76
N SER A 903 8.37 -31.05 54.89
CA SER A 903 8.71 -31.75 56.13
C SER A 903 10.17 -31.48 56.51
N ALA A 904 10.39 -30.90 57.69
CA ALA A 904 11.72 -30.58 58.24
C ALA A 904 11.91 -31.19 59.64
N PRO A 905 13.14 -31.26 60.17
CA PRO A 905 13.36 -31.50 61.59
C PRO A 905 12.64 -30.44 62.44
N PRO A 906 11.95 -30.79 63.54
CA PRO A 906 11.24 -29.82 64.37
C PRO A 906 12.18 -28.76 64.96
N ALA A 907 11.71 -27.51 65.04
CA ALA A 907 12.50 -26.43 65.61
C ALA A 907 12.76 -26.67 67.11
N THR A 908 14.03 -26.59 67.54
CA THR A 908 14.41 -26.85 68.95
C THR A 908 14.13 -25.68 69.90
N ALA A 909 13.74 -24.51 69.37
CA ALA A 909 13.24 -23.33 70.08
C ALA A 909 12.64 -22.34 69.05
N ARG A 910 11.84 -21.34 69.48
CA ARG A 910 11.30 -20.29 68.59
C ARG A 910 12.43 -19.58 67.82
N PRO A 911 12.33 -19.42 66.48
CA PRO A 911 13.39 -18.76 65.70
C PRO A 911 13.49 -17.25 65.99
N VAL A 912 14.70 -16.77 66.23
CA VAL A 912 15.02 -15.34 66.12
C VAL A 912 15.30 -15.03 64.65
N MET A 913 14.70 -13.97 64.12
CA MET A 913 14.89 -13.52 62.73
C MET A 913 16.37 -13.50 62.32
N LYS A 914 16.70 -14.23 61.26
CA LYS A 914 17.97 -14.11 60.52
C LYS A 914 17.68 -13.80 59.05
N PRO A 915 18.28 -12.75 58.46
CA PRO A 915 18.19 -12.52 57.02
C PRO A 915 18.89 -13.63 56.24
N THR A 916 18.24 -14.16 55.21
CA THR A 916 18.82 -15.10 54.24
C THR A 916 19.47 -14.34 53.06
N PRO A 917 20.61 -14.79 52.52
CA PRO A 917 21.18 -14.24 51.29
C PRO A 917 20.32 -14.57 50.07
N ARG A 918 20.34 -13.70 49.05
CA ARG A 918 19.69 -13.97 47.75
C ARG A 918 20.31 -15.21 47.08
N PRO A 919 19.51 -16.10 46.47
CA PRO A 919 20.05 -17.12 45.57
C PRO A 919 20.62 -16.46 44.30
N SER A 920 21.65 -17.07 43.72
CA SER A 920 22.22 -16.69 42.43
C SER A 920 21.25 -17.02 41.30
N ARG A 921 21.06 -16.08 40.35
CA ARG A 921 20.37 -16.37 39.08
C ARG A 921 21.09 -17.51 38.36
N GLU A 922 20.37 -18.57 38.00
CA GLU A 922 20.84 -19.54 37.03
C GLU A 922 20.87 -18.92 35.62
N PRO A 923 21.80 -19.34 34.75
CA PRO A 923 21.85 -18.88 33.37
C PRO A 923 20.73 -19.55 32.56
N VAL A 924 19.93 -18.75 31.84
CA VAL A 924 19.03 -19.27 30.82
C VAL A 924 19.87 -19.88 29.70
N VAL A 925 19.79 -21.21 29.55
CA VAL A 925 20.35 -21.93 28.42
C VAL A 925 19.36 -21.81 27.27
N ASN A 926 19.73 -21.09 26.21
CA ASN A 926 19.09 -21.26 24.92
C ASN A 926 19.49 -22.64 24.36
N ASN A 927 18.51 -23.43 23.97
CA ASN A 927 18.63 -24.50 22.98
C ASN A 927 17.34 -24.49 22.14
N ASP A 928 17.52 -24.23 20.85
CA ASP A 928 16.64 -24.46 19.68
C ASP A 928 15.11 -24.43 19.87
#